data_AF-A0A1D6IKE5-F1
#
_entry.id   AF-A0A1D6IKE5-F1
#
_cell.length_a   1.000
_cell.length_b   1.000
_cell.length_c   1.000
_cell.angle_alpha   90.00
_cell.angle_beta   90.00
_cell.angle_gamma   90.00
#
_symmetry.space_group_name_H-M   'P 1'
#
loop_
_entity.id
_entity.type
_entity.pdbx_description
1 polymer ?
#
loop_
_entity_poly.entity_id
_entity_poly.type
_entity_poly.pdbx_seq_one_letter_code
_entity_poly.pdbx_strand_id
1 'polypeptide(L)'
;MSTPQPPGSVFRSFVQSLVLKARGGDHRMVVNGTFNNTVLVSLYTVILHLLSEGFSMDSAGSASSSKANFGNGVGFLHKGGKRKFPTQLFFRNDAYHSVIPRIGGPPSILMHHQFDAVENEVQWDEGCMNDEETRVTHTTAQKPCCCSVTDVAVGLRYKEELLDVMLLLYHLGISPNFRQAFYFMSQQSQSISLLEETDRQIREKSCSEQVRRLKEARNSYHEDLVDCVRHCVWYRATLFSQWKQRGMYATCMWVVELLLVLSNSNSMFHYVPEFYVESLVDCFHALRRSDPPFVSPALFLMQGLASFVTLVVKHFDDTRIVNPDLKDLLLQSISVLVQYKEFMLVFENNREAINKMPRSLLSAFDNRSWIPVTNILSRFCKGSGFASYKNGESASSATFQVLLRETCIHEQELFFSFLNRLFNTLSWTMTEFSMSIREMQDKNQVADLQQRKCSVIFDISCSLARILEFCTREIPCAFLMGPDMNLRRLTELVVFILNHIISVADAEFFDMTLRRPGQHQEKTNRTMILAPLVGIILSLMECSSTSERRELNDVIAVFASMDCPATIHFGLQYLLSYNWSNVLRGDSSLAKLAQLKEFSHYFRRITASVDGEEEDHSLNAGDEDDDHTCCICYNCDSDATFQPCHHRSCFGCISRHLLNNQRCFFCNAVVTSVTR
;
A
#
# COMPACT_ATOMS: atom_id res chain seq x y z
N MET A 1 24.07 16.39 53.81
CA MET A 1 22.76 15.68 53.81
C MET A 1 22.20 15.74 52.41
N SER A 2 22.18 14.62 51.71
CA SER A 2 21.59 14.51 50.37
C SER A 2 20.07 14.65 50.49
N THR A 3 19.49 15.58 49.73
CA THR A 3 18.03 15.73 49.58
C THR A 3 17.39 14.39 49.25
N PRO A 4 16.27 14.01 49.89
CA PRO A 4 15.59 12.76 49.57
C PRO A 4 15.19 12.79 48.10
N GLN A 5 15.72 11.85 47.32
CA GLN A 5 15.38 11.69 45.92
C GLN A 5 13.86 11.39 45.83
N PRO A 6 13.11 12.10 44.98
CA PRO A 6 11.68 11.84 44.85
C PRO A 6 11.45 10.40 44.38
N PRO A 7 10.36 9.74 44.80
CA PRO A 7 10.04 8.39 44.38
C PRO A 7 10.07 8.27 42.85
N GLY A 8 10.81 7.29 42.33
CA GLY A 8 10.92 7.03 40.88
C GLY A 8 12.03 7.79 40.13
N SER A 9 12.76 8.71 40.77
CA SER A 9 13.90 9.40 40.12
C SER A 9 15.03 8.45 39.70
N VAL A 10 15.38 7.47 40.54
CA VAL A 10 16.33 6.40 40.20
C VAL A 10 15.87 5.60 38.98
N PHE A 11 14.59 5.24 38.94
CA PHE A 11 14.01 4.51 37.81
C PHE A 11 14.06 5.36 36.53
N ARG A 12 13.70 6.64 36.60
CA ARG A 12 13.79 7.57 35.47
C ARG A 12 15.22 7.69 34.96
N SER A 13 16.21 7.86 35.84
CA SER A 13 17.63 7.91 35.45
C SER A 13 18.13 6.59 34.86
N PHE A 14 17.64 5.45 35.37
CA PHE A 14 17.93 4.13 34.82
C PHE A 14 17.38 3.98 33.39
N VAL A 15 16.10 4.31 33.16
CA VAL A 15 15.46 4.28 31.84
C VAL A 15 16.19 5.20 30.86
N GLN A 16 16.49 6.44 31.27
CA GLN A 16 17.21 7.40 30.44
C GLN A 16 18.60 6.89 30.04
N SER A 17 19.35 6.34 30.99
CA SER A 17 20.68 5.78 30.72
C SER A 17 20.60 4.56 29.80
N LEU A 18 19.59 3.71 29.98
CA LEU A 18 19.38 2.52 29.16
C LEU A 18 19.07 2.90 27.70
N VAL A 19 18.19 3.87 27.49
CA VAL A 19 17.83 4.32 26.14
C VAL A 19 18.98 5.07 25.47
N LEU A 20 19.70 5.93 26.18
CA LEU A 20 20.90 6.58 25.65
C LEU A 20 21.95 5.55 25.22
N LYS A 21 22.12 4.47 25.99
CA LYS A 21 23.01 3.37 25.63
C LYS A 21 22.51 2.58 24.42
N ALA A 22 21.20 2.32 24.32
CA ALA A 22 20.61 1.63 23.18
C ALA A 22 20.82 2.45 21.89
N ARG A 23 20.57 3.76 21.94
CA ARG A 23 20.75 4.70 20.81
C ARG A 23 22.20 4.98 20.46
N GLY A 24 23.10 5.07 21.43
CA GLY A 24 24.54 5.20 21.19
C GLY A 24 25.14 4.01 20.43
N GLY A 25 24.42 2.88 20.40
CA GLY A 25 24.71 1.71 19.56
C GLY A 25 24.26 1.87 18.09
N ASP A 26 23.26 2.69 17.77
CA ASP A 26 22.75 2.83 16.39
C ASP A 26 23.76 3.48 15.42
N HIS A 27 24.75 4.23 15.93
CA HIS A 27 25.84 4.79 15.10
C HIS A 27 27.01 3.82 14.90
N ARG A 28 26.98 2.63 15.52
CA ARG A 28 27.96 1.57 15.29
C ARG A 28 27.21 0.32 14.87
N MET A 29 27.20 0.07 13.55
CA MET A 29 26.94 -1.20 12.87
C MET A 29 26.25 -2.28 13.71
N VAL A 30 25.03 -2.68 13.32
CA VAL A 30 24.36 -3.96 13.60
C VAL A 30 25.27 -4.93 14.37
N VAL A 31 25.31 -4.79 15.70
CA VAL A 31 26.05 -5.72 16.54
C VAL A 31 25.12 -6.89 16.76
N ASN A 32 25.41 -8.00 16.09
CA ASN A 32 24.96 -9.33 16.50
C ASN A 32 25.33 -9.52 17.98
N GLY A 33 24.39 -9.23 18.88
CA GLY A 33 24.68 -9.13 20.31
C GLY A 33 23.41 -9.11 21.14
N THR A 34 22.96 -10.30 21.52
CA THR A 34 21.79 -10.65 22.34
C THR A 34 21.67 -9.92 23.70
N PHE A 35 22.71 -9.24 24.19
CA PHE A 35 22.75 -8.69 25.56
C PHE A 35 22.04 -7.34 25.77
N ASN A 36 22.02 -6.44 24.79
CA ASN A 36 21.33 -5.14 24.96
C ASN A 36 19.81 -5.27 24.79
N ASN A 37 19.36 -6.24 23.99
CA ASN A 37 17.95 -6.43 23.70
C ASN A 37 17.19 -7.05 24.88
N THR A 38 17.82 -7.94 25.65
CA THR A 38 17.16 -8.62 26.79
C THR A 38 16.74 -7.67 27.91
N VAL A 39 17.54 -6.64 28.22
CA VAL A 39 17.20 -5.65 29.26
C VAL A 39 16.03 -4.78 28.81
N LEU A 40 16.02 -4.34 27.54
CA LEU A 40 14.91 -3.57 26.95
C LEU A 40 13.63 -4.38 26.94
N VAL A 41 13.69 -5.64 26.48
CA VAL A 41 12.55 -6.57 26.45
C VAL A 41 12.01 -6.83 27.85
N SER A 42 12.89 -7.05 28.83
CA SER A 42 12.49 -7.30 30.22
C SER A 42 11.80 -6.07 30.82
N LEU A 43 12.39 -4.89 30.65
CA LEU A 43 11.82 -3.64 31.14
C LEU A 43 10.45 -3.34 30.49
N TYR A 44 10.35 -3.49 29.17
CA TYR A 44 9.08 -3.40 28.45
C TYR A 44 8.04 -4.36 29.03
N THR A 45 8.41 -5.63 29.24
CA THR A 45 7.51 -6.66 29.77
C THR A 45 7.01 -6.31 31.16
N VAL A 46 7.87 -5.78 32.03
CA VAL A 46 7.50 -5.33 33.39
C VAL A 46 6.53 -4.16 33.34
N ILE A 47 6.81 -3.14 32.50
CA ILE A 47 5.93 -1.97 32.37
C ILE A 47 4.59 -2.38 31.76
N LEU A 48 4.59 -3.24 30.73
CA LEU A 48 3.38 -3.78 30.12
C LEU A 48 2.53 -4.53 31.15
N HIS A 49 3.16 -5.37 31.98
CA HIS A 49 2.46 -6.08 33.04
C HIS A 49 1.85 -5.11 34.06
N LEU A 50 2.60 -4.09 34.48
CA LEU A 50 2.14 -3.09 35.44
C LEU A 50 0.97 -2.25 34.88
N LEU A 51 1.00 -1.88 33.60
CA LEU A 51 -0.08 -1.12 32.96
C LEU A 51 -1.28 -1.99 32.58
N SER A 52 -1.08 -3.26 32.23
CA SER A 52 -2.14 -4.20 31.81
C SER A 52 -2.80 -4.92 32.98
N GLU A 53 -2.03 -5.52 33.89
CA GLU A 53 -2.55 -6.39 34.95
C GLU A 53 -2.61 -5.67 36.31
N GLY A 54 -1.87 -4.57 36.47
CA GLY A 54 -1.76 -3.87 37.75
C GLY A 54 -0.87 -4.62 38.76
N PHE A 55 -0.80 -4.12 39.99
CA PHE A 55 -0.13 -4.78 41.11
C PHE A 55 -1.14 -5.00 42.22
N SER A 56 -1.29 -6.23 42.71
CA SER A 56 -1.91 -6.45 44.02
C SER A 56 -0.84 -6.19 45.08
N MET A 57 -1.02 -5.16 45.91
CA MET A 57 -0.15 -4.89 47.05
C MET A 57 -0.62 -5.67 48.29
N ASP A 58 -0.87 -6.97 48.14
CA ASP A 58 -1.17 -7.84 49.28
C ASP A 58 0.10 -8.59 49.72
N SER A 59 1.02 -7.88 50.38
CA SER A 59 1.88 -8.46 51.44
C SER A 59 2.98 -7.48 51.88
N ALA A 60 2.72 -6.69 52.92
CA ALA A 60 3.70 -6.31 53.96
C ALA A 60 3.10 -5.26 54.89
N GLY A 61 2.44 -5.67 55.99
CA GLY A 61 2.11 -4.75 57.08
C GLY A 61 0.82 -5.04 57.84
N SER A 62 0.94 -5.81 58.91
CA SER A 62 -0.02 -5.99 60.01
C SER A 62 -1.40 -6.58 59.69
N ALA A 63 -1.70 -7.69 60.35
CA ALA A 63 -3.06 -8.14 60.54
C ALA A 63 -3.77 -7.17 61.52
N SER A 64 -4.48 -6.18 61.00
CA SER A 64 -5.59 -5.58 61.74
C SER A 64 -6.71 -5.12 60.83
N SER A 65 -7.90 -5.52 61.25
CA SER A 65 -9.25 -5.34 60.72
C SER A 65 -9.54 -4.02 59.99
N SER A 66 -9.81 -4.10 58.69
CA SER A 66 -11.09 -3.67 58.10
C SER A 66 -11.09 -4.12 56.64
N LYS A 67 -11.83 -5.19 56.33
CA LYS A 67 -12.09 -5.62 54.94
C LYS A 67 -12.97 -4.56 54.27
N ALA A 68 -12.35 -3.50 53.77
CA ALA A 68 -12.88 -2.82 52.60
C ALA A 68 -12.56 -3.74 51.41
N ASN A 69 -13.58 -4.28 50.77
CA ASN A 69 -13.44 -4.98 49.50
C ASN A 69 -12.87 -3.99 48.46
N PHE A 70 -11.54 -3.93 48.35
CA PHE A 70 -10.88 -3.36 47.18
C PHE A 70 -11.19 -4.31 46.01
N GLY A 71 -12.20 -3.95 45.20
CA GLY A 71 -12.59 -4.75 44.05
C GLY A 71 -11.41 -5.03 43.14
N ASN A 72 -11.35 -6.25 42.59
CA ASN A 72 -10.37 -6.72 41.60
C ASN A 72 -10.00 -5.58 40.63
N GLY A 73 -8.81 -4.99 40.82
CA GLY A 73 -8.41 -3.77 40.13
C GLY A 73 -8.13 -4.04 38.66
N VAL A 74 -9.02 -3.60 37.77
CA VAL A 74 -8.78 -3.60 36.32
C VAL A 74 -7.55 -2.72 36.02
N GLY A 75 -6.54 -3.28 35.36
CA GLY A 75 -5.30 -2.57 35.05
C GLY A 75 -5.51 -1.35 34.15
N PHE A 76 -4.58 -0.39 34.21
CA PHE A 76 -4.70 0.94 33.58
C PHE A 76 -5.16 0.87 32.12
N LEU A 77 -4.55 0.01 31.31
CA LEU A 77 -4.89 -0.09 29.88
C LEU A 77 -6.32 -0.58 29.64
N HIS A 78 -6.90 -1.37 30.54
CA HIS A 78 -8.25 -1.94 30.39
C HIS A 78 -9.34 -1.11 31.10
N LYS A 79 -8.97 -0.03 31.80
CA LYS A 79 -9.94 0.86 32.46
C LYS A 79 -10.71 1.70 31.43
N GLY A 80 -12.00 1.44 31.21
CA GLY A 80 -12.84 2.31 30.38
C GLY A 80 -13.15 3.66 31.04
N GLY A 81 -13.68 4.62 30.27
CA GLY A 81 -14.11 5.95 30.71
C GLY A 81 -13.23 7.11 30.24
N LYS A 82 -13.24 8.21 31.00
CA LYS A 82 -12.43 9.41 30.69
C LYS A 82 -10.94 9.10 30.76
N ARG A 83 -10.29 9.20 29.62
CA ARG A 83 -8.84 9.18 29.45
C ARG A 83 -8.29 10.57 29.39
N LYS A 84 -7.03 10.69 29.80
CA LYS A 84 -6.27 11.92 29.69
C LYS A 84 -4.82 11.60 29.36
N PHE A 85 -4.16 12.51 28.66
CA PHE A 85 -2.74 12.41 28.36
C PHE A 85 -2.07 13.78 28.51
N PRO A 86 -0.99 13.89 29.32
CA PRO A 86 -0.28 15.14 29.49
C PRO A 86 0.53 15.48 28.24
N THR A 87 0.12 16.54 27.54
CA THR A 87 0.72 16.97 26.28
C THR A 87 2.18 17.40 26.43
N GLN A 88 2.55 17.84 27.63
CA GLN A 88 3.92 18.20 28.03
C GLN A 88 4.95 17.07 27.76
N LEU A 89 4.53 15.80 27.70
CA LEU A 89 5.42 14.69 27.36
C LEU A 89 5.98 14.79 25.94
N PHE A 90 5.23 15.39 25.00
CA PHE A 90 5.72 15.61 23.65
C PHE A 90 6.77 16.72 23.58
N PHE A 91 6.73 17.69 24.50
CA PHE A 91 7.59 18.87 24.51
C PHE A 91 8.78 18.78 25.48
N ARG A 92 8.96 17.65 26.17
CA ARG A 92 10.10 17.48 27.07
C ARG A 92 11.40 17.72 26.28
N ASN A 93 12.14 18.74 26.70
CA ASN A 93 13.41 19.14 26.09
C ASN A 93 14.58 18.69 26.99
N ASP A 94 14.51 17.44 27.45
CA ASP A 94 15.63 16.73 28.04
C ASP A 94 16.48 16.11 26.92
N ALA A 95 17.77 15.87 27.22
CA ALA A 95 18.76 15.37 26.24
C ALA A 95 18.29 14.10 25.49
N TYR A 96 17.34 13.37 26.06
CA TYR A 96 16.69 12.18 25.53
C TYR A 96 15.66 12.46 24.40
N HIS A 97 14.77 13.43 24.58
CA HIS A 97 13.66 13.71 23.65
C HIS A 97 14.01 14.74 22.55
N SER A 98 15.09 15.51 22.75
CA SER A 98 15.58 16.53 21.80
C SER A 98 16.00 15.99 20.43
N VAL A 99 16.33 14.70 20.35
CA VAL A 99 16.83 14.03 19.13
C VAL A 99 15.79 13.08 18.51
N ILE A 100 14.58 13.00 19.08
CA ILE A 100 13.52 12.12 18.55
C ILE A 100 12.80 12.85 17.42
N PRO A 101 12.73 12.27 16.20
CA PRO A 101 12.01 12.88 15.09
C PRO A 101 10.52 12.93 15.39
N ARG A 102 9.85 14.00 14.92
CA ARG A 102 8.44 14.27 15.16
C ARG A 102 7.68 14.29 13.86
N ILE A 103 6.37 14.06 13.94
CA ILE A 103 5.46 14.07 12.79
C ILE A 103 5.65 15.33 11.92
N GLY A 104 5.74 16.51 12.55
CA GLY A 104 5.94 17.79 11.88
C GLY A 104 7.37 18.09 11.45
N GLY A 105 8.29 17.14 11.57
CA GLY A 105 9.70 17.28 11.24
C GLY A 105 10.63 17.37 12.46
N PRO A 106 11.92 17.68 12.24
CA PRO A 106 12.92 17.75 13.30
C PRO A 106 12.54 18.72 14.43
N PRO A 107 12.82 18.37 15.70
CA PRO A 107 12.54 19.25 16.84
C PRO A 107 13.14 20.65 16.72
N SER A 108 14.30 20.79 16.07
CA SER A 108 14.95 22.09 15.83
C SER A 108 14.11 23.06 15.00
N ILE A 109 13.32 22.56 14.04
CA ILE A 109 12.43 23.36 13.20
C ILE A 109 11.16 23.75 13.99
N LEU A 110 10.64 22.81 14.78
CA LEU A 110 9.42 23.00 15.57
C LEU A 110 9.62 23.95 16.76
N MET A 111 10.83 24.02 17.33
CA MET A 111 11.16 24.91 18.47
C MET A 111 11.07 26.41 18.16
N HIS A 112 11.03 26.81 16.89
CA HIS A 112 10.85 28.22 16.49
C HIS A 112 9.40 28.71 16.55
N HIS A 113 8.42 27.81 16.65
CA HIS A 113 7.03 28.16 16.89
C HIS A 113 6.77 28.22 18.40
N GLN A 114 6.91 29.41 18.99
CA GLN A 114 6.51 29.65 20.38
C GLN A 114 5.04 29.28 20.57
N PHE A 115 4.80 28.31 21.45
CA PHE A 115 3.47 27.89 21.83
C PHE A 115 2.98 28.70 23.03
N ASP A 116 2.02 29.59 22.78
CA ASP A 116 1.23 30.22 23.83
C ASP A 116 0.13 29.24 24.29
N ALA A 117 0.22 28.82 25.56
CA ALA A 117 -0.83 28.19 26.36
C ALA A 117 -1.66 27.07 25.68
N VAL A 118 -1.08 25.86 25.52
CA VAL A 118 -1.87 24.66 25.25
C VAL A 118 -2.47 24.14 26.56
N GLU A 119 -3.70 23.63 26.51
CA GLU A 119 -4.21 22.65 27.47
C GLU A 119 -3.11 21.64 27.87
N ASN A 120 -2.77 21.63 29.17
CA ASN A 120 -1.70 20.79 29.72
C ASN A 120 -1.98 19.28 29.57
N GLU A 121 -3.24 18.92 29.29
CA GLU A 121 -3.71 17.55 29.15
C GLU A 121 -4.77 17.51 28.05
N VAL A 122 -4.70 16.51 27.17
CA VAL A 122 -5.75 16.16 26.21
C VAL A 122 -6.63 15.09 26.81
N GLN A 123 -7.96 15.18 26.66
CA GLN A 123 -8.92 14.23 27.22
C GLN A 123 -9.84 13.64 26.16
N TRP A 124 -10.25 12.39 26.36
CA TRP A 124 -11.25 11.72 25.51
C TRP A 124 -12.00 10.66 26.30
N ASP A 125 -13.16 10.24 25.80
CA ASP A 125 -13.97 9.18 26.40
C ASP A 125 -13.71 7.84 25.70
N GLU A 126 -13.24 6.85 26.46
CA GLU A 126 -13.10 5.47 26.00
C GLU A 126 -14.32 4.64 26.45
N GLY A 127 -14.93 3.89 25.52
CA GLY A 127 -16.08 3.02 25.84
C GLY A 127 -15.65 1.74 26.55
N CYS A 128 -16.45 1.27 27.51
CA CYS A 128 -16.35 -0.04 28.14
C CYS A 128 -17.48 -0.93 27.60
N MET A 129 -17.22 -2.15 27.15
CA MET A 129 -18.29 -3.08 26.77
C MET A 129 -18.85 -3.76 28.02
N ASN A 130 -20.17 -3.89 28.11
CA ASN A 130 -20.79 -4.76 29.10
C ASN A 130 -20.85 -6.22 28.61
N ASP A 131 -21.26 -7.15 29.48
CA ASP A 131 -21.37 -8.59 29.17
C ASP A 131 -22.39 -8.88 28.04
N GLU A 132 -23.22 -7.90 27.70
CA GLU A 132 -24.21 -7.94 26.60
C GLU A 132 -23.72 -7.23 25.32
N GLU A 133 -22.42 -6.95 25.21
CA GLU A 133 -21.76 -6.39 24.01
C GLU A 133 -22.27 -4.99 23.58
N THR A 134 -22.84 -4.21 24.50
CA THR A 134 -23.20 -2.80 24.26
C THR A 134 -22.12 -1.85 24.80
N ARG A 135 -21.75 -0.84 23.98
CA ARG A 135 -20.72 0.14 24.32
C ARG A 135 -21.23 1.12 25.37
N VAL A 136 -20.69 1.05 26.58
CA VAL A 136 -20.99 1.89 27.74
C VAL A 136 -19.95 3.02 27.85
N THR A 137 -20.38 4.28 27.79
CA THR A 137 -19.55 5.48 27.97
C THR A 137 -20.04 6.29 29.17
N HIS A 138 -19.37 7.40 29.52
CA HIS A 138 -19.93 8.33 30.51
C HIS A 138 -21.24 9.00 30.07
N THR A 139 -21.60 8.88 28.80
CA THR A 139 -22.81 9.46 28.20
C THR A 139 -23.96 8.45 28.08
N THR A 140 -23.72 7.15 28.31
CA THR A 140 -24.78 6.14 28.34
C THR A 140 -25.48 6.06 29.71
N ALA A 141 -26.68 5.47 29.74
CA ALA A 141 -27.45 5.31 30.98
C ALA A 141 -26.75 4.39 32.01
N GLN A 142 -26.11 3.32 31.54
CA GLN A 142 -25.10 2.58 32.31
C GLN A 142 -23.79 3.38 32.31
N LYS A 143 -23.08 3.43 33.44
CA LYS A 143 -21.81 4.16 33.57
C LYS A 143 -20.63 3.19 33.71
N PRO A 144 -19.46 3.48 33.10
CA PRO A 144 -18.28 2.61 33.17
C PRO A 144 -17.70 2.52 34.60
N CYS A 145 -16.94 1.45 34.87
CA CYS A 145 -16.34 1.14 36.18
C CYS A 145 -15.41 2.22 36.75
N CYS A 146 -14.93 3.15 35.93
CA CYS A 146 -14.20 4.34 36.40
C CYS A 146 -15.07 5.29 37.25
N CYS A 147 -16.40 5.16 37.24
CA CYS A 147 -17.29 5.93 38.10
C CYS A 147 -17.40 5.36 39.54
N SER A 148 -16.94 4.13 39.78
CA SER A 148 -17.03 3.46 41.09
C SER A 148 -15.73 3.47 41.88
N VAL A 149 -14.64 4.00 41.33
CA VAL A 149 -13.32 4.01 41.97
C VAL A 149 -12.82 5.45 42.08
N THR A 150 -12.71 5.95 43.31
CA THR A 150 -11.97 7.19 43.60
C THR A 150 -10.47 6.93 43.46
N ASP A 151 -9.93 7.11 42.25
CA ASP A 151 -8.48 7.04 42.01
C ASP A 151 -7.81 8.25 42.71
N VAL A 152 -6.90 7.97 43.66
CA VAL A 152 -6.11 9.00 44.34
C VAL A 152 -5.24 9.73 43.32
N ALA A 153 -5.47 11.03 43.15
CA ALA A 153 -4.95 11.89 42.07
C ALA A 153 -3.40 11.92 41.91
N VAL A 154 -2.64 11.46 42.90
CA VAL A 154 -1.17 11.47 42.90
C VAL A 154 -0.57 10.32 42.06
N GLY A 155 -1.30 9.21 41.87
CA GLY A 155 -0.82 8.03 41.13
C GLY A 155 -1.09 8.03 39.62
N LEU A 156 -1.87 8.99 39.09
CA LEU A 156 -2.23 9.00 37.67
C LEU A 156 -1.04 9.36 36.78
N ARG A 157 -0.36 10.49 37.02
CA ARG A 157 0.69 11.05 36.14
C ARG A 157 1.83 10.09 35.76
N TYR A 158 2.11 9.08 36.59
CA TYR A 158 3.16 8.12 36.32
C TYR A 158 2.77 7.11 35.23
N LYS A 159 1.47 6.84 35.04
CA LYS A 159 1.01 5.79 34.12
C LYS A 159 1.12 6.22 32.66
N GLU A 160 0.82 7.48 32.34
CA GLU A 160 0.99 8.02 30.99
C GLU A 160 2.48 8.18 30.64
N GLU A 161 3.32 8.57 31.61
CA GLU A 161 4.78 8.59 31.44
C GLU A 161 5.36 7.19 31.20
N LEU A 162 4.87 6.19 31.95
CA LEU A 162 5.27 4.80 31.75
C LEU A 162 4.82 4.29 30.38
N LEU A 163 3.67 4.72 29.89
CA LEU A 163 3.18 4.37 28.56
C LEU A 163 4.05 4.94 27.45
N ASP A 164 4.43 6.22 27.54
CA ASP A 164 5.40 6.84 26.60
C ASP A 164 6.72 6.06 26.58
N VAL A 165 7.29 5.77 27.76
CA VAL A 165 8.50 4.95 27.89
C VAL A 165 8.29 3.56 27.30
N MET A 166 7.16 2.93 27.54
CA MET A 166 6.83 1.59 27.02
C MET A 166 6.78 1.58 25.49
N LEU A 167 6.20 2.61 24.87
CA LEU A 167 6.16 2.74 23.40
C LEU A 167 7.55 2.93 22.80
N LEU A 168 8.44 3.68 23.47
CA LEU A 168 9.81 3.80 23.01
C LEU A 168 10.59 2.51 23.19
N LEU A 169 10.43 1.81 24.31
CA LEU A 169 11.07 0.50 24.52
C LEU A 169 10.57 -0.52 23.50
N TYR A 170 9.29 -0.43 23.11
CA TYR A 170 8.75 -1.22 22.03
C TYR A 170 9.50 -0.97 20.71
N HIS A 171 9.62 0.31 20.33
CA HIS A 171 10.31 0.73 19.11
C HIS A 171 11.78 0.27 19.09
N LEU A 172 12.51 0.47 20.19
CA LEU A 172 13.94 0.20 20.27
C LEU A 172 14.28 -1.30 20.44
N GLY A 173 13.45 -2.05 21.16
CA GLY A 173 13.77 -3.43 21.57
C GLY A 173 12.80 -4.48 21.07
N ILE A 174 11.49 -4.22 21.13
CA ILE A 174 10.48 -5.26 20.86
C ILE A 174 10.25 -5.49 19.37
N SER A 175 10.13 -4.44 18.56
CA SER A 175 9.85 -4.57 17.11
C SER A 175 10.86 -5.49 16.38
N PRO A 176 12.19 -5.38 16.60
CA PRO A 176 13.16 -6.31 16.00
C PRO A 176 12.92 -7.78 16.37
N ASN A 177 12.47 -8.07 17.60
CA ASN A 177 12.17 -9.43 18.04
C ASN A 177 10.94 -10.00 17.30
N PHE A 178 9.91 -9.19 17.04
CA PHE A 178 8.78 -9.61 16.22
C PHE A 178 9.18 -9.89 14.77
N ARG A 179 10.04 -9.05 14.17
CA ARG A 179 10.57 -9.31 12.82
C ARG A 179 11.30 -10.65 12.76
N GLN A 180 12.13 -10.95 13.76
CA GLN A 180 12.84 -12.23 13.85
C GLN A 180 11.87 -13.40 14.07
N ALA A 181 10.85 -13.25 14.92
CA ALA A 181 9.81 -14.26 15.10
C ALA A 181 9.09 -14.57 13.78
N PHE A 182 8.69 -13.54 13.02
CA PHE A 182 8.03 -13.72 11.72
C PHE A 182 8.93 -14.32 10.65
N TYR A 183 10.24 -14.04 10.70
CA TYR A 183 11.21 -14.70 9.84
C TYR A 183 11.21 -16.22 10.08
N PHE A 184 11.35 -16.66 11.33
CA PHE A 184 11.34 -18.09 11.66
C PHE A 184 9.99 -18.77 11.35
N MET A 185 8.86 -18.08 11.56
CA MET A 185 7.54 -18.60 11.18
C MET A 185 7.42 -18.80 9.66
N SER A 186 7.90 -17.84 8.86
CA SER A 186 7.91 -17.96 7.40
C SER A 186 8.85 -19.07 6.93
N GLN A 187 10.05 -19.15 7.53
CA GLN A 187 11.03 -20.17 7.21
C GLN A 187 10.52 -21.57 7.58
N GLN A 188 9.83 -21.71 8.71
CA GLN A 188 9.16 -22.95 9.09
C GLN A 188 8.20 -23.43 8.00
N SER A 189 7.31 -22.55 7.53
CA SER A 189 6.35 -22.88 6.46
C SER A 189 7.05 -23.25 5.15
N GLN A 190 8.11 -22.52 4.79
CA GLN A 190 8.90 -22.81 3.59
C GLN A 190 9.63 -24.17 3.69
N SER A 191 10.28 -24.47 4.82
CA SER A 191 10.96 -25.74 5.05
C SER A 191 9.98 -26.92 5.01
N ILE A 192 8.76 -26.77 5.54
CA ILE A 192 7.70 -27.79 5.42
C ILE A 192 7.38 -28.06 3.94
N SER A 193 7.14 -27.01 3.14
CA SER A 193 6.84 -27.16 1.71
C SER A 193 8.00 -27.81 0.94
N LEU A 194 9.25 -27.44 1.24
CA LEU A 194 10.44 -28.04 0.64
C LEU A 194 10.59 -29.52 0.99
N LEU A 195 10.28 -29.90 2.24
CA LEU A 195 10.30 -31.30 2.68
C LEU A 195 9.23 -32.12 1.94
N GLU A 196 7.99 -31.62 1.88
CA GLU A 196 6.88 -32.28 1.17
C GLU A 196 7.22 -32.52 -0.31
N GLU A 197 7.81 -31.52 -0.98
CA GLU A 197 8.24 -31.60 -2.37
C GLU A 197 9.43 -32.56 -2.55
N THR A 198 10.41 -32.52 -1.65
CA THR A 198 11.56 -33.42 -1.69
C THR A 198 11.12 -34.88 -1.49
N ASP A 199 10.21 -35.14 -0.55
CA ASP A 199 9.64 -36.46 -0.32
C ASP A 199 8.83 -36.95 -1.53
N ARG A 200 8.12 -36.05 -2.22
CA ARG A 200 7.44 -36.36 -3.49
C ARG A 200 8.45 -36.77 -4.57
N GLN A 201 9.52 -36.00 -4.75
CA GLN A 201 10.56 -36.32 -5.74
C GLN A 201 11.31 -37.62 -5.43
N ILE A 202 11.52 -37.94 -4.15
CA ILE A 202 12.11 -39.22 -3.74
C ILE A 202 11.20 -40.41 -4.12
N ARG A 203 9.88 -40.25 -4.04
CA ARG A 203 8.92 -41.29 -4.45
C ARG A 203 8.85 -41.48 -5.96
N GLU A 204 9.03 -40.41 -6.74
CA GLU A 204 8.85 -40.41 -8.20
C GLU A 204 10.12 -40.76 -9.01
N LYS A 205 11.33 -40.50 -8.49
CA LYS A 205 12.58 -40.66 -9.23
C LYS A 205 13.21 -42.06 -9.06
N SER A 206 13.82 -42.57 -10.15
CA SER A 206 14.39 -43.93 -10.22
C SER A 206 15.92 -44.00 -10.12
N CYS A 207 16.65 -42.87 -10.21
CA CYS A 207 18.13 -42.86 -10.17
C CYS A 207 18.67 -42.86 -8.73
N SER A 208 19.51 -43.85 -8.38
CA SER A 208 20.04 -44.05 -7.03
C SER A 208 20.88 -42.87 -6.51
N GLU A 209 21.74 -42.28 -7.35
CA GLU A 209 22.58 -41.15 -6.97
C GLU A 209 21.76 -39.87 -6.72
N GLN A 210 20.73 -39.63 -7.52
CA GLN A 210 19.85 -38.47 -7.32
C GLN A 210 18.98 -38.64 -6.09
N VAL A 211 18.50 -39.85 -5.81
CA VAL A 211 17.78 -40.17 -4.56
C VAL A 211 18.69 -39.98 -3.34
N ARG A 212 19.99 -40.33 -3.42
CA ARG A 212 20.96 -40.09 -2.34
C ARG A 212 21.08 -38.59 -2.03
N ARG A 213 21.28 -37.75 -3.05
CA ARG A 213 21.35 -36.28 -2.90
C ARG A 213 20.06 -35.69 -2.34
N LEU A 214 18.90 -36.17 -2.79
CA LEU A 214 17.61 -35.72 -2.25
C LEU A 214 17.44 -36.11 -0.77
N LYS A 215 17.90 -37.28 -0.35
CA LYS A 215 17.90 -37.68 1.08
C LYS A 215 18.81 -36.80 1.93
N GLU A 216 20.00 -36.44 1.42
CA GLU A 216 20.91 -35.51 2.07
C GLU A 216 20.25 -34.11 2.21
N ALA A 217 19.67 -33.58 1.14
CA ALA A 217 18.94 -32.30 1.16
C ALA A 217 17.74 -32.33 2.12
N ARG A 218 16.96 -33.42 2.12
CA ARG A 218 15.84 -33.62 3.03
C ARG A 218 16.30 -33.57 4.50
N ASN A 219 17.44 -34.18 4.82
CA ASN A 219 17.97 -34.12 6.18
C ASN A 219 18.36 -32.69 6.58
N SER A 220 18.99 -31.91 5.69
CA SER A 220 19.28 -30.49 5.93
C SER A 220 18.00 -29.68 6.17
N TYR A 221 16.97 -29.84 5.31
CA TYR A 221 15.69 -29.13 5.48
C TYR A 221 14.97 -29.53 6.78
N HIS A 222 15.13 -30.78 7.23
CA HIS A 222 14.59 -31.24 8.49
C HIS A 222 15.30 -30.59 9.69
N GLU A 223 16.63 -30.50 9.67
CA GLU A 223 17.40 -29.80 10.71
C GLU A 223 17.00 -28.31 10.79
N ASP A 224 16.93 -27.64 9.64
CA ASP A 224 16.47 -26.26 9.55
C ASP A 224 15.05 -26.08 10.11
N LEU A 225 14.14 -27.03 9.79
CA LEU A 225 12.77 -27.03 10.31
C LEU A 225 12.74 -27.18 11.83
N VAL A 226 13.52 -28.11 12.40
CA VAL A 226 13.60 -28.31 13.86
C VAL A 226 14.06 -27.05 14.57
N ASP A 227 15.08 -26.37 14.03
CA ASP A 227 15.57 -25.13 14.61
C ASP A 227 14.56 -23.98 14.46
N CYS A 228 13.86 -23.87 13.33
CA CYS A 228 12.77 -22.90 13.17
C CYS A 228 11.64 -23.16 14.19
N VAL A 229 11.22 -24.41 14.37
CA VAL A 229 10.17 -24.78 15.34
C VAL A 229 10.59 -24.41 16.77
N ARG A 230 11.84 -24.67 17.17
CA ARG A 230 12.36 -24.27 18.48
C ARG A 230 12.27 -22.76 18.71
N HIS A 231 12.70 -21.97 17.73
CA HIS A 231 12.61 -20.51 17.79
C HIS A 231 11.14 -20.04 17.85
N CYS A 232 10.26 -20.59 17.02
CA CYS A 232 8.83 -20.28 17.03
C CYS A 232 8.20 -20.55 18.41
N VAL A 233 8.52 -21.68 19.04
CA VAL A 233 8.04 -22.00 20.40
C VAL A 233 8.58 -21.01 21.43
N TRP A 234 9.85 -20.63 21.33
CA TRP A 234 10.45 -19.64 22.24
C TRP A 234 9.78 -18.26 22.09
N TYR A 235 9.55 -17.78 20.87
CA TYR A 235 8.82 -16.53 20.63
C TYR A 235 7.37 -16.61 21.08
N ARG A 236 6.70 -17.76 20.90
CA ARG A 236 5.35 -17.97 21.42
C ARG A 236 5.30 -17.77 22.94
N ALA A 237 6.25 -18.33 23.67
CA ALA A 237 6.32 -18.19 25.13
C ALA A 237 6.71 -16.76 25.58
N THR A 238 7.63 -16.10 24.86
CA THR A 238 8.22 -14.83 25.30
C THR A 238 7.52 -13.58 24.78
N LEU A 239 6.92 -13.61 23.60
CA LEU A 239 6.24 -12.46 23.00
C LEU A 239 4.73 -12.66 22.89
N PHE A 240 4.30 -13.86 22.50
CA PHE A 240 2.89 -14.14 22.18
C PHE A 240 2.11 -14.82 23.32
N SER A 241 2.53 -14.67 24.58
CA SER A 241 1.72 -15.14 25.70
C SER A 241 0.42 -14.33 25.80
N GLN A 242 -0.69 -14.98 26.13
CA GLN A 242 -2.04 -14.40 26.10
C GLN A 242 -2.16 -13.03 26.80
N TRP A 243 -1.58 -12.87 28.00
CA TRP A 243 -1.65 -11.60 28.73
C TRP A 243 -0.83 -10.48 28.06
N LYS A 244 0.31 -10.81 27.43
CA LYS A 244 1.13 -9.83 26.68
C LYS A 244 0.39 -9.35 25.46
N GLN A 245 -0.20 -10.27 24.71
CA GLN A 245 -1.00 -9.91 23.54
C GLN A 245 -2.22 -9.07 23.94
N ARG A 246 -2.86 -9.37 25.08
CA ARG A 246 -3.95 -8.55 25.65
C ARG A 246 -3.49 -7.12 25.98
N GLY A 247 -2.37 -7.00 26.69
CA GLY A 247 -1.80 -5.70 27.04
C GLY A 247 -1.34 -4.91 25.81
N MET A 248 -0.72 -5.57 24.84
CA MET A 248 -0.31 -4.98 23.56
C MET A 248 -1.50 -4.47 22.77
N TYR A 249 -2.58 -5.26 22.69
CA TYR A 249 -3.80 -4.85 22.02
C TYR A 249 -4.42 -3.63 22.69
N ALA A 250 -4.56 -3.65 24.02
CA ALA A 250 -5.07 -2.49 24.76
C ALA A 250 -4.18 -1.25 24.58
N THR A 251 -2.86 -1.43 24.50
CA THR A 251 -1.91 -0.36 24.15
C THR A 251 -2.20 0.20 22.76
N CYS A 252 -2.36 -0.65 21.75
CA CYS A 252 -2.69 -0.20 20.38
C CYS A 252 -3.96 0.63 20.37
N MET A 253 -5.04 0.14 20.97
CA MET A 253 -6.34 0.84 20.97
C MET A 253 -6.23 2.19 21.67
N TRP A 254 -5.54 2.23 22.81
CA TRP A 254 -5.31 3.46 23.54
C TRP A 254 -4.51 4.49 22.71
N VAL A 255 -3.46 4.05 22.02
CA VAL A 255 -2.62 4.92 21.17
C VAL A 255 -3.35 5.39 19.92
N VAL A 256 -4.16 4.53 19.30
CA VAL A 256 -5.02 4.91 18.15
C VAL A 256 -5.94 6.07 18.55
N GLU A 257 -6.66 5.93 19.65
CA GLU A 257 -7.58 6.97 20.12
C GLU A 257 -6.84 8.25 20.49
N LEU A 258 -5.69 8.16 21.19
CA LEU A 258 -4.85 9.32 21.49
C LEU A 258 -4.44 10.04 20.20
N LEU A 259 -3.93 9.33 19.19
CA LEU A 259 -3.48 9.93 17.94
C LEU A 259 -4.65 10.55 17.16
N LEU A 260 -5.83 9.92 17.15
CA LEU A 260 -7.03 10.49 16.52
C LEU A 260 -7.45 11.79 17.20
N VAL A 261 -7.44 11.85 18.54
CA VAL A 261 -7.78 13.05 19.29
C VAL A 261 -6.76 14.17 19.04
N LEU A 262 -5.46 13.84 19.09
CA LEU A 262 -4.39 14.78 18.78
C LEU A 262 -4.46 15.28 17.33
N SER A 263 -4.84 14.43 16.38
CA SER A 263 -4.97 14.81 14.97
C SER A 263 -6.07 15.82 14.70
N ASN A 264 -7.07 15.94 15.59
CA ASN A 264 -8.08 16.99 15.49
C ASN A 264 -7.56 18.35 15.96
N SER A 265 -6.45 18.35 16.71
CA SER A 265 -5.78 19.55 17.20
C SER A 265 -4.60 19.89 16.28
N ASN A 266 -4.77 20.88 15.39
CA ASN A 266 -3.79 21.18 14.34
C ASN A 266 -2.37 21.45 14.84
N SER A 267 -2.23 22.11 15.99
CA SER A 267 -0.93 22.55 16.49
C SER A 267 -0.17 21.41 17.19
N MET A 268 -0.88 20.53 17.91
CA MET A 268 -0.29 19.49 18.77
C MET A 268 0.22 18.27 18.00
N PHE A 269 -0.45 17.93 16.90
CA PHE A 269 -0.14 16.72 16.15
C PHE A 269 1.29 16.72 15.59
N HIS A 270 1.83 17.89 15.24
CA HIS A 270 3.19 18.06 14.73
C HIS A 270 4.29 17.63 15.73
N TYR A 271 4.02 17.67 17.04
CA TYR A 271 4.99 17.37 18.09
C TYR A 271 5.01 15.91 18.52
N VAL A 272 4.05 15.11 18.04
CA VAL A 272 3.98 13.69 18.34
C VAL A 272 5.25 13.01 17.82
N PRO A 273 5.97 12.25 18.65
CA PRO A 273 7.10 11.46 18.19
C PRO A 273 6.70 10.45 17.11
N GLU A 274 7.53 10.30 16.08
CA GLU A 274 7.26 9.37 14.97
C GLU A 274 7.07 7.92 15.45
N PHE A 275 7.84 7.52 16.48
CA PHE A 275 7.76 6.17 17.03
C PHE A 275 6.39 5.80 17.61
N TYR A 276 5.51 6.77 17.93
CA TYR A 276 4.13 6.47 18.34
C TYR A 276 3.36 5.80 17.20
N VAL A 277 3.53 6.30 15.97
CA VAL A 277 2.89 5.75 14.77
C VAL A 277 3.56 4.44 14.38
N GLU A 278 4.90 4.39 14.40
CA GLU A 278 5.64 3.18 14.04
C GLU A 278 5.36 2.01 14.98
N SER A 279 5.47 2.23 16.29
CA SER A 279 5.18 1.21 17.30
C SER A 279 3.74 0.75 17.22
N LEU A 280 2.79 1.66 16.96
CA LEU A 280 1.39 1.31 16.81
C LEU A 280 1.17 0.38 15.60
N VAL A 281 1.64 0.77 14.41
CA VAL A 281 1.42 0.00 13.18
C VAL A 281 2.14 -1.34 13.24
N ASP A 282 3.38 -1.37 13.76
CA ASP A 282 4.14 -2.61 13.96
C ASP A 282 3.45 -3.54 14.97
N CYS A 283 3.04 -3.04 16.13
CA CYS A 283 2.35 -3.81 17.15
C CYS A 283 1.00 -4.36 16.65
N PHE A 284 0.23 -3.54 15.94
CA PHE A 284 -1.03 -3.94 15.33
C PHE A 284 -0.83 -5.10 14.34
N HIS A 285 0.15 -4.99 13.43
CA HIS A 285 0.45 -6.07 12.49
C HIS A 285 1.11 -7.28 13.16
N ALA A 286 1.84 -7.10 14.25
CA ALA A 286 2.40 -8.20 15.01
C ALA A 286 1.31 -9.05 15.66
N LEU A 287 0.29 -8.41 16.23
CA LEU A 287 -0.90 -9.07 16.77
C LEU A 287 -1.71 -9.76 15.67
N ARG A 288 -1.92 -9.11 14.53
CA ARG A 288 -2.65 -9.69 13.38
C ARG A 288 -1.97 -10.95 12.83
N ARG A 289 -0.64 -10.99 12.84
CA ARG A 289 0.18 -12.09 12.29
C ARG A 289 0.51 -13.18 13.30
N SER A 290 0.06 -13.06 14.56
CA SER A 290 0.39 -14.06 15.57
C SER A 290 -0.23 -15.43 15.25
N ASP A 291 0.44 -16.51 15.69
CA ASP A 291 -0.05 -17.87 15.51
C ASP A 291 -0.01 -18.66 16.85
N PRO A 292 -1.18 -18.99 17.43
CA PRO A 292 -2.53 -18.71 16.91
C PRO A 292 -2.84 -17.20 16.90
N PRO A 293 -3.78 -16.73 16.06
CA PRO A 293 -4.24 -15.36 16.11
C PRO A 293 -4.75 -15.09 17.53
N PHE A 294 -4.20 -14.07 18.22
CA PHE A 294 -4.63 -13.74 19.59
C PHE A 294 -6.13 -13.43 19.66
N VAL A 295 -6.66 -12.92 18.56
CA VAL A 295 -8.03 -12.45 18.43
C VAL A 295 -8.63 -13.16 17.23
N SER A 296 -9.82 -13.75 17.38
CA SER A 296 -10.60 -14.12 16.20
C SER A 296 -10.87 -12.84 15.39
N PRO A 297 -10.90 -12.88 14.04
CA PRO A 297 -11.21 -11.69 13.26
C PRO A 297 -12.48 -10.96 13.72
N ALA A 298 -13.45 -11.70 14.26
CA ALA A 298 -14.68 -11.18 14.86
C ALA A 298 -14.45 -10.24 16.08
N LEU A 299 -13.54 -10.53 17.02
CA LEU A 299 -13.28 -9.60 18.13
C LEU A 299 -12.49 -8.36 17.64
N PHE A 300 -11.61 -8.54 16.66
CA PHE A 300 -10.84 -7.44 16.06
C PHE A 300 -11.75 -6.48 15.28
N LEU A 301 -12.75 -7.04 14.59
CA LEU A 301 -13.84 -6.32 13.91
C LEU A 301 -14.71 -5.50 14.86
N MET A 302 -14.96 -6.00 16.08
CA MET A 302 -15.88 -5.37 17.03
C MET A 302 -15.23 -4.25 17.86
N GLN A 303 -13.90 -4.23 18.02
CA GLN A 303 -13.22 -3.24 18.88
C GLN A 303 -11.96 -2.65 18.21
N GLY A 304 -12.04 -1.36 17.89
CA GLY A 304 -10.93 -0.46 17.57
C GLY A 304 -10.20 -0.65 16.22
N LEU A 305 -10.46 -1.72 15.47
CA LEU A 305 -10.05 -1.80 14.05
C LEU A 305 -10.64 -0.65 13.23
N ALA A 306 -11.89 -0.26 13.47
CA ALA A 306 -12.50 0.90 12.80
C ALA A 306 -11.73 2.19 13.11
N SER A 307 -11.30 2.40 14.35
CA SER A 307 -10.47 3.55 14.74
C SER A 307 -9.07 3.47 14.11
N PHE A 308 -8.46 2.28 14.04
CA PHE A 308 -7.18 2.08 13.36
C PHE A 308 -7.29 2.39 11.86
N VAL A 309 -8.33 1.89 11.19
CA VAL A 309 -8.64 2.20 9.78
C VAL A 309 -8.84 3.70 9.60
N THR A 310 -9.60 4.35 10.49
CA THR A 310 -9.77 5.81 10.51
C THR A 310 -8.43 6.52 10.58
N LEU A 311 -7.53 6.07 11.48
CA LEU A 311 -6.22 6.67 11.66
C LEU A 311 -5.37 6.52 10.39
N VAL A 312 -5.19 5.31 9.86
CA VAL A 312 -4.32 5.11 8.69
C VAL A 312 -4.86 5.84 7.46
N VAL A 313 -6.18 5.83 7.24
CA VAL A 313 -6.80 6.48 6.08
C VAL A 313 -6.75 8.00 6.18
N LYS A 314 -6.99 8.56 7.37
CA LYS A 314 -6.94 10.02 7.58
C LYS A 314 -5.53 10.59 7.41
N HIS A 315 -4.49 9.79 7.60
CA HIS A 315 -3.13 10.28 7.79
C HIS A 315 -2.12 9.93 6.69
N PHE A 316 -2.39 8.94 5.82
CA PHE A 316 -1.39 8.54 4.83
C PHE A 316 -1.05 9.63 3.80
N ASP A 317 -1.98 10.54 3.50
CA ASP A 317 -1.77 11.71 2.64
C ASP A 317 -1.80 13.03 3.44
N ASP A 318 -1.62 12.98 4.77
CA ASP A 318 -1.68 14.16 5.62
C ASP A 318 -0.41 15.00 5.48
N THR A 319 -0.56 16.24 5.01
CA THR A 319 0.54 17.20 4.81
C THR A 319 1.30 17.54 6.10
N ARG A 320 0.68 17.35 7.28
CA ARG A 320 1.33 17.57 8.59
C ARG A 320 2.37 16.51 8.92
N ILE A 321 2.29 15.34 8.29
CA ILE A 321 3.31 14.29 8.38
C ILE A 321 4.39 14.60 7.35
N VAL A 322 5.53 15.08 7.83
CA VAL A 322 6.66 15.47 6.97
C VAL A 322 7.45 14.24 6.53
N ASN A 323 7.63 13.25 7.42
CA ASN A 323 8.39 12.05 7.09
C ASN A 323 7.61 11.15 6.10
N PRO A 324 8.09 10.98 4.87
CA PRO A 324 7.42 10.17 3.88
C PRO A 324 7.51 8.65 4.16
N ASP A 325 8.48 8.18 4.95
CA ASP A 325 8.56 6.77 5.36
C ASP A 325 7.36 6.39 6.24
N LEU A 326 6.87 7.33 7.07
CA LEU A 326 5.65 7.14 7.85
C LEU A 326 4.40 7.05 6.96
N LYS A 327 4.33 7.87 5.91
CA LYS A 327 3.22 7.80 4.93
C LYS A 327 3.20 6.47 4.21
N ASP A 328 4.37 5.99 3.78
CA ASP A 328 4.52 4.69 3.16
C ASP A 328 4.15 3.55 4.13
N LEU A 329 4.52 3.66 5.41
CA LEU A 329 4.12 2.71 6.45
C LEU A 329 2.58 2.61 6.59
N LEU A 330 1.88 3.76 6.61
CA LEU A 330 0.42 3.81 6.68
C LEU A 330 -0.22 3.25 5.40
N LEU A 331 0.26 3.64 4.23
CA LEU A 331 -0.19 3.11 2.94
C LEU A 331 0.01 1.60 2.83
N GLN A 332 1.15 1.09 3.27
CA GLN A 332 1.43 -0.34 3.28
C GLN A 332 0.49 -1.09 4.23
N SER A 333 0.16 -0.50 5.37
CA SER A 333 -0.83 -1.05 6.30
C SER A 333 -2.20 -1.21 5.63
N ILE A 334 -2.66 -0.16 4.94
CA ILE A 334 -3.89 -0.19 4.14
C ILE A 334 -3.80 -1.28 3.08
N SER A 335 -2.72 -1.31 2.29
CA SER A 335 -2.51 -2.27 1.20
C SER A 335 -2.56 -3.72 1.69
N VAL A 336 -2.08 -4.02 2.89
CA VAL A 336 -2.17 -5.34 3.50
C VAL A 336 -3.59 -5.64 3.97
N LEU A 337 -4.26 -4.70 4.62
CA LEU A 337 -5.59 -4.93 5.20
C LEU A 337 -6.65 -5.16 4.13
N VAL A 338 -6.68 -4.36 3.06
CA VAL A 338 -7.67 -4.49 1.97
C VAL A 338 -7.58 -5.81 1.20
N GLN A 339 -6.54 -6.63 1.41
CA GLN A 339 -6.42 -7.95 0.78
C GLN A 339 -7.39 -8.98 1.39
N TYR A 340 -7.86 -8.76 2.62
CA TYR A 340 -8.74 -9.69 3.32
C TYR A 340 -10.18 -9.15 3.35
N LYS A 341 -11.14 -10.01 3.01
CA LYS A 341 -12.57 -9.66 2.92
C LYS A 341 -13.14 -9.06 4.21
N GLU A 342 -12.73 -9.60 5.35
CA GLU A 342 -13.17 -9.16 6.68
C GLU A 342 -12.73 -7.72 6.96
N PHE A 343 -11.47 -7.38 6.67
CA PHE A 343 -10.98 -6.01 6.86
C PHE A 343 -11.57 -5.05 5.82
N MET A 344 -11.73 -5.47 4.56
CA MET A 344 -12.37 -4.66 3.51
C MET A 344 -13.74 -4.13 3.95
N LEU A 345 -14.56 -4.97 4.59
CA LEU A 345 -15.88 -4.57 5.10
C LEU A 345 -15.79 -3.41 6.10
N VAL A 346 -14.69 -3.30 6.87
CA VAL A 346 -14.50 -2.16 7.78
C VAL A 346 -14.18 -0.90 7.02
N PHE A 347 -13.37 -0.95 5.96
CA PHE A 347 -13.14 0.21 5.10
C PHE A 347 -14.45 0.67 4.45
N GLU A 348 -15.27 -0.26 3.97
CA GLU A 348 -16.56 0.05 3.33
C GLU A 348 -17.58 0.69 4.29
N ASN A 349 -17.44 0.47 5.60
CA ASN A 349 -18.32 1.06 6.63
C ASN A 349 -17.66 2.24 7.37
N ASN A 350 -16.41 2.60 7.04
CA ASN A 350 -15.68 3.66 7.71
C ASN A 350 -15.91 5.02 7.03
N ARG A 351 -16.39 6.00 7.80
CA ARG A 351 -16.72 7.34 7.27
C ARG A 351 -15.52 8.09 6.68
N GLU A 352 -14.35 8.04 7.32
CA GLU A 352 -13.15 8.69 6.77
C GLU A 352 -12.70 8.00 5.48
N ALA A 353 -12.81 6.66 5.43
CA ALA A 353 -12.46 5.90 4.24
C ALA A 353 -13.38 6.19 3.06
N ILE A 354 -14.69 6.17 3.26
CA ILE A 354 -15.67 6.52 2.22
C ILE A 354 -15.42 7.93 1.68
N ASN A 355 -15.17 8.91 2.56
CA ASN A 355 -15.14 10.31 2.16
C ASN A 355 -13.80 10.79 1.60
N LYS A 356 -12.66 10.27 2.09
CA LYS A 356 -11.33 10.82 1.75
C LYS A 356 -10.45 9.88 0.96
N MET A 357 -10.62 8.56 1.10
CA MET A 357 -9.69 7.58 0.56
C MET A 357 -9.60 7.62 -0.97
N PRO A 358 -10.69 7.71 -1.76
CA PRO A 358 -10.61 7.78 -3.21
C PRO A 358 -9.73 8.94 -3.70
N ARG A 359 -10.04 10.17 -3.26
CA ARG A 359 -9.29 11.38 -3.63
C ARG A 359 -7.82 11.29 -3.21
N SER A 360 -7.58 10.87 -1.96
CA SER A 360 -6.22 10.80 -1.38
C SER A 360 -5.37 9.74 -2.08
N LEU A 361 -5.94 8.63 -2.54
CA LEU A 361 -5.22 7.61 -3.33
C LEU A 361 -4.83 8.13 -4.72
N LEU A 362 -5.72 8.85 -5.41
CA LEU A 362 -5.39 9.46 -6.70
C LEU A 362 -4.26 10.51 -6.57
N SER A 363 -4.29 11.29 -5.48
CA SER A 363 -3.26 12.27 -5.13
C SER A 363 -1.90 11.61 -4.84
N ALA A 364 -1.91 10.59 -3.97
CA ALA A 364 -0.72 9.86 -3.52
C ALA A 364 -0.12 8.92 -4.57
N PHE A 365 -0.74 8.75 -5.73
CA PHE A 365 -0.13 8.04 -6.86
C PHE A 365 0.98 8.91 -7.46
N ASP A 366 2.19 8.82 -6.90
CA ASP A 366 3.38 9.55 -7.30
C ASP A 366 4.59 8.62 -7.50
N ASN A 367 5.76 9.18 -7.81
CA ASN A 367 6.98 8.40 -8.08
C ASN A 367 7.45 7.52 -6.90
N ARG A 368 6.98 7.79 -5.68
CA ARG A 368 7.40 7.10 -4.46
C ARG A 368 6.39 6.04 -4.03
N SER A 369 5.11 6.40 -3.98
CA SER A 369 4.07 5.57 -3.37
C SER A 369 3.16 4.87 -4.40
N TRP A 370 3.48 4.93 -5.70
CA TRP A 370 2.66 4.27 -6.73
C TRP A 370 2.48 2.76 -6.52
N ILE A 371 3.46 2.02 -5.97
CA ILE A 371 3.33 0.57 -5.74
C ILE A 371 2.24 0.24 -4.73
N PRO A 372 2.27 0.73 -3.47
CA PRO A 372 1.20 0.45 -2.52
C PRO A 372 -0.16 0.99 -3.00
N VAL A 373 -0.21 2.15 -3.65
CA VAL A 373 -1.46 2.70 -4.22
C VAL A 373 -2.00 1.79 -5.33
N THR A 374 -1.15 1.30 -6.23
CA THR A 374 -1.53 0.31 -7.26
C THR A 374 -2.12 -0.94 -6.63
N ASN A 375 -1.48 -1.46 -5.58
CA ASN A 375 -1.99 -2.64 -4.88
C ASN A 375 -3.36 -2.39 -4.25
N ILE A 376 -3.62 -1.20 -3.71
CA ILE A 376 -4.92 -0.85 -3.13
C ILE A 376 -5.98 -0.70 -4.24
N LEU A 377 -5.71 0.13 -5.25
CA LEU A 377 -6.65 0.39 -6.35
C LEU A 377 -6.98 -0.89 -7.14
N SER A 378 -5.99 -1.74 -7.39
CA SER A 378 -6.19 -3.05 -8.04
C SER A 378 -7.14 -3.95 -7.24
N ARG A 379 -7.09 -3.90 -5.90
CA ARG A 379 -8.04 -4.65 -5.05
C ARG A 379 -9.45 -4.09 -5.14
N PHE A 380 -9.60 -2.76 -5.15
CA PHE A 380 -10.91 -2.13 -5.38
C PHE A 380 -11.48 -2.49 -6.74
N CYS A 381 -10.65 -2.50 -7.79
CA CYS A 381 -11.06 -2.80 -9.17
C CYS A 381 -11.22 -4.31 -9.47
N LYS A 382 -10.87 -5.21 -8.53
CA LYS A 382 -10.93 -6.65 -8.76
C LYS A 382 -12.37 -7.11 -9.03
N GLY A 383 -12.54 -8.12 -9.88
CA GLY A 383 -13.87 -8.62 -10.27
C GLY A 383 -14.53 -7.79 -11.37
N SER A 384 -13.88 -6.72 -11.81
CA SER A 384 -14.36 -5.78 -12.81
C SER A 384 -13.50 -5.89 -14.08
N GLY A 385 -14.11 -5.84 -15.26
CA GLY A 385 -13.43 -5.97 -16.55
C GLY A 385 -13.56 -7.32 -17.26
N PHE A 386 -13.01 -7.39 -18.46
CA PHE A 386 -13.00 -8.55 -19.34
C PHE A 386 -12.15 -9.69 -18.75
N ALA A 387 -12.68 -10.92 -18.80
CA ALA A 387 -12.03 -12.11 -18.25
C ALA A 387 -11.57 -11.97 -16.78
N SER A 388 -12.24 -11.14 -15.98
CA SER A 388 -11.97 -11.07 -14.55
C SER A 388 -12.62 -12.29 -13.87
N TYR A 389 -11.80 -13.20 -13.35
CA TYR A 389 -12.27 -14.39 -12.63
C TYR A 389 -13.19 -14.00 -11.46
N LYS A 390 -14.44 -14.49 -11.47
CA LYS A 390 -15.46 -14.30 -10.43
C LYS A 390 -15.47 -15.39 -9.35
N ASN A 391 -14.34 -16.05 -9.06
CA ASN A 391 -14.33 -17.05 -7.98
C ASN A 391 -14.50 -16.35 -6.61
N GLY A 392 -15.50 -16.82 -5.86
CA GLY A 392 -16.17 -16.13 -4.74
C GLY A 392 -15.38 -15.86 -3.45
N GLU A 393 -14.06 -15.93 -3.49
CA GLU A 393 -13.20 -15.74 -2.30
C GLU A 393 -12.41 -14.42 -2.30
N SER A 394 -12.42 -13.67 -3.41
CA SER A 394 -11.66 -12.41 -3.52
C SER A 394 -12.48 -11.20 -3.08
N ALA A 395 -11.91 -10.39 -2.19
CA ALA A 395 -12.47 -9.14 -1.65
C ALA A 395 -12.54 -8.01 -2.70
N SER A 396 -13.46 -8.11 -3.68
CA SER A 396 -13.86 -6.97 -4.53
C SER A 396 -14.79 -6.04 -3.76
N SER A 397 -14.60 -4.72 -3.86
CA SER A 397 -15.49 -3.73 -3.22
C SER A 397 -16.31 -2.97 -4.24
N ALA A 398 -17.61 -3.28 -4.34
CA ALA A 398 -18.52 -2.50 -5.18
C ALA A 398 -18.65 -1.05 -4.68
N THR A 399 -18.60 -0.85 -3.36
CA THR A 399 -18.68 0.48 -2.73
C THR A 399 -17.52 1.38 -3.18
N PHE A 400 -16.27 0.91 -3.06
CA PHE A 400 -15.11 1.72 -3.48
C PHE A 400 -15.02 1.90 -5.00
N GLN A 401 -15.56 0.97 -5.80
CA GLN A 401 -15.66 1.17 -7.25
C GLN A 401 -16.57 2.38 -7.59
N VAL A 402 -17.75 2.47 -6.94
CA VAL A 402 -18.65 3.62 -7.12
C VAL A 402 -18.00 4.91 -6.64
N LEU A 403 -17.39 4.90 -5.44
CA LEU A 403 -16.75 6.10 -4.88
C LEU A 403 -15.57 6.59 -5.72
N LEU A 404 -14.74 5.67 -6.23
CA LEU A 404 -13.64 6.01 -7.16
C LEU A 404 -14.18 6.65 -8.44
N ARG A 405 -15.22 6.05 -9.04
CA ARG A 405 -15.86 6.58 -10.24
C ARG A 405 -16.40 8.00 -10.01
N GLU A 406 -17.15 8.20 -8.94
CA GLU A 406 -17.72 9.51 -8.59
C GLU A 406 -16.61 10.56 -8.38
N THR A 407 -15.56 10.19 -7.63
CA THR A 407 -14.42 11.09 -7.38
C THR A 407 -13.73 11.50 -8.69
N CYS A 408 -13.46 10.55 -9.59
CA CYS A 408 -12.82 10.85 -10.88
C CYS A 408 -13.70 11.74 -11.79
N ILE A 409 -15.03 11.58 -11.73
CA ILE A 409 -15.98 12.41 -12.50
C ILE A 409 -16.02 13.84 -11.94
N HIS A 410 -16.03 14.00 -10.62
CA HIS A 410 -16.10 15.30 -9.97
C HIS A 410 -14.76 16.05 -9.97
N GLU A 411 -13.63 15.35 -9.93
CA GLU A 411 -12.29 15.92 -9.85
C GLU A 411 -11.47 15.62 -11.12
N GLN A 412 -11.91 16.14 -12.26
CA GLN A 412 -11.32 15.84 -13.57
C GLN A 412 -9.82 16.19 -13.66
N GLU A 413 -9.38 17.31 -13.10
CA GLU A 413 -7.95 17.70 -13.12
C GLU A 413 -7.08 16.69 -12.36
N LEU A 414 -7.52 16.28 -11.17
CA LEU A 414 -6.83 15.26 -10.37
C LEU A 414 -6.81 13.93 -11.12
N PHE A 415 -7.94 13.55 -11.73
CA PHE A 415 -8.03 12.33 -12.51
C PHE A 415 -7.13 12.33 -13.75
N PHE A 416 -7.05 13.45 -14.48
CA PHE A 416 -6.15 13.57 -15.64
C PHE A 416 -4.68 13.57 -15.24
N SER A 417 -4.32 14.20 -14.12
CA SER A 417 -2.99 14.08 -13.53
C SER A 417 -2.68 12.63 -13.15
N PHE A 418 -3.64 11.93 -12.52
CA PHE A 418 -3.51 10.52 -12.21
C PHE A 418 -3.34 9.66 -13.47
N LEU A 419 -4.16 9.85 -14.51
CA LEU A 419 -4.05 9.12 -15.78
C LEU A 419 -2.68 9.37 -16.44
N ASN A 420 -2.18 10.61 -16.44
CA ASN A 420 -0.86 10.92 -16.97
C ASN A 420 0.23 10.08 -16.28
N ARG A 421 0.20 10.02 -14.94
CA ARG A 421 1.13 9.21 -14.16
C ARG A 421 0.93 7.72 -14.41
N LEU A 422 -0.32 7.24 -14.44
CA LEU A 422 -0.65 5.84 -14.71
C LEU A 422 -0.11 5.36 -16.06
N PHE A 423 -0.30 6.17 -17.12
CA PHE A 423 0.26 5.88 -18.44
C PHE A 423 1.79 5.79 -18.40
N ASN A 424 2.46 6.78 -17.79
CA ASN A 424 3.92 6.81 -17.69
C ASN A 424 4.45 5.60 -16.90
N THR A 425 3.83 5.29 -15.75
CA THR A 425 4.23 4.17 -14.90
C THR A 425 4.04 2.84 -15.62
N LEU A 426 2.91 2.62 -16.29
CA LEU A 426 2.67 1.37 -17.03
C LEU A 426 3.61 1.21 -18.23
N SER A 427 3.89 2.29 -18.98
CA SER A 427 4.92 2.26 -20.04
C SER A 427 6.30 1.89 -19.48
N TRP A 428 6.67 2.47 -18.34
CA TRP A 428 7.95 2.20 -17.70
C TRP A 428 8.04 0.74 -17.22
N THR A 429 7.04 0.24 -16.48
CA THR A 429 7.07 -1.15 -15.97
C THR A 429 7.10 -2.17 -17.12
N MET A 430 6.43 -1.88 -18.23
CA MET A 430 6.43 -2.75 -19.42
C MET A 430 7.76 -2.73 -20.16
N THR A 431 8.46 -1.58 -20.19
CA THR A 431 9.83 -1.48 -20.70
C THR A 431 10.78 -2.32 -19.85
N GLU A 432 10.77 -2.13 -18.54
CA GLU A 432 11.62 -2.87 -17.59
C GLU A 432 11.37 -4.39 -17.67
N PHE A 433 10.11 -4.79 -17.75
CA PHE A 433 9.72 -6.19 -17.94
C PHE A 433 10.33 -6.76 -19.23
N SER A 434 10.17 -6.05 -20.34
CA SER A 434 10.63 -6.51 -21.64
C SER A 434 12.15 -6.58 -21.74
N MET A 435 12.85 -5.60 -21.16
CA MET A 435 14.30 -5.61 -21.06
C MET A 435 14.77 -6.77 -20.21
N SER A 436 14.15 -7.01 -19.05
CA SER A 436 14.49 -8.12 -18.17
C SER A 436 14.30 -9.48 -18.86
N ILE A 437 13.23 -9.66 -19.64
CA ILE A 437 13.01 -10.89 -20.40
C ILE A 437 14.08 -11.08 -21.47
N ARG A 438 14.35 -10.05 -22.30
CA ARG A 438 15.35 -10.15 -23.37
C ARG A 438 16.74 -10.46 -22.81
N GLU A 439 17.13 -9.82 -21.71
CA GLU A 439 18.41 -10.09 -21.07
C GLU A 439 18.55 -11.56 -20.61
N MET A 440 17.47 -12.15 -20.09
CA MET A 440 17.45 -13.57 -19.72
C MET A 440 17.48 -14.49 -20.94
N GLN A 441 16.83 -14.11 -22.05
CA GLN A 441 16.86 -14.85 -23.32
C GLN A 441 18.27 -14.84 -23.92
N ASP A 442 18.90 -13.67 -24.02
CA ASP A 442 20.23 -13.52 -24.63
C ASP A 442 21.30 -14.31 -23.87
N LYS A 443 21.18 -14.40 -22.54
CA LYS A 443 22.13 -15.12 -21.68
C LYS A 443 21.86 -16.62 -21.59
N ASN A 444 20.70 -17.10 -22.05
CA ASN A 444 20.22 -18.48 -21.83
C ASN A 444 20.38 -18.98 -20.38
N GLN A 445 20.34 -18.05 -19.41
CA GLN A 445 20.52 -18.33 -17.98
C GLN A 445 19.47 -17.53 -17.21
N VAL A 446 18.65 -18.25 -16.43
CA VAL A 446 17.63 -17.65 -15.58
C VAL A 446 18.14 -17.66 -14.15
N ALA A 447 18.71 -16.56 -13.70
CA ALA A 447 19.09 -16.39 -12.30
C ALA A 447 17.82 -16.17 -11.46
N ASP A 448 17.66 -16.91 -10.36
CA ASP A 448 16.47 -16.87 -9.48
C ASP A 448 16.06 -15.45 -9.07
N LEU A 449 17.03 -14.59 -8.75
CA LEU A 449 16.76 -13.21 -8.35
C LEU A 449 16.20 -12.36 -9.50
N GLN A 450 16.75 -12.51 -10.71
CA GLN A 450 16.30 -11.79 -11.90
C GLN A 450 14.90 -12.26 -12.31
N GLN A 451 14.65 -13.56 -12.25
CA GLN A 451 13.34 -14.15 -12.50
C GLN A 451 12.27 -13.59 -11.53
N ARG A 452 12.57 -13.55 -10.23
CA ARG A 452 11.64 -13.00 -9.22
C ARG A 452 11.34 -11.53 -9.47
N LYS A 453 12.35 -10.72 -9.77
CA LYS A 453 12.18 -9.30 -10.12
C LYS A 453 11.29 -9.14 -11.35
N CYS A 454 11.59 -9.88 -12.42
CA CYS A 454 10.81 -9.86 -13.65
C CYS A 454 9.34 -10.22 -13.41
N SER A 455 9.08 -11.26 -12.61
CA SER A 455 7.73 -11.68 -12.25
C SER A 455 6.98 -10.61 -11.46
N VAL A 456 7.63 -9.94 -10.49
CA VAL A 456 7.01 -8.85 -9.72
C VAL A 456 6.69 -7.65 -10.63
N ILE A 457 7.60 -7.29 -11.56
CA ILE A 457 7.36 -6.21 -12.53
C ILE A 457 6.20 -6.55 -13.47
N PHE A 458 6.06 -7.81 -13.87
CA PHE A 458 4.92 -8.25 -14.68
C PHE A 458 3.60 -8.18 -13.90
N ASP A 459 3.57 -8.67 -12.66
CA ASP A 459 2.37 -8.65 -11.81
C ASP A 459 1.86 -7.22 -11.57
N ILE A 460 2.78 -6.28 -11.32
CA ILE A 460 2.43 -4.87 -11.12
C ILE A 460 1.97 -4.22 -12.44
N SER A 461 2.59 -4.56 -13.58
CA SER A 461 2.14 -4.10 -14.91
C SER A 461 0.72 -4.56 -15.21
N CYS A 462 0.39 -5.81 -14.90
CA CYS A 462 -0.97 -6.33 -15.03
C CYS A 462 -1.95 -5.57 -14.11
N SER A 463 -1.55 -5.26 -12.88
CA SER A 463 -2.38 -4.49 -11.94
C SER A 463 -2.67 -3.07 -12.44
N LEU A 464 -1.67 -2.37 -12.98
CA LEU A 464 -1.82 -1.05 -13.60
C LEU A 464 -2.74 -1.11 -14.82
N ALA A 465 -2.60 -2.13 -15.68
CA ALA A 465 -3.48 -2.32 -16.84
C ALA A 465 -4.94 -2.58 -16.43
N ARG A 466 -5.17 -3.28 -15.32
CA ARG A 466 -6.52 -3.50 -14.75
C ARG A 466 -7.14 -2.22 -14.18
N ILE A 467 -6.34 -1.37 -13.54
CA ILE A 467 -6.81 -0.05 -13.09
C ILE A 467 -7.17 0.82 -14.29
N LEU A 468 -6.37 0.76 -15.37
CA LEU A 468 -6.64 1.49 -16.59
C LEU A 468 -7.91 1.00 -17.30
N GLU A 469 -8.12 -0.32 -17.36
CA GLU A 469 -9.37 -0.93 -17.85
C GLU A 469 -10.59 -0.48 -17.02
N PHE A 470 -10.46 -0.41 -15.69
CA PHE A 470 -11.51 0.13 -14.85
C PHE A 470 -11.83 1.59 -15.19
N CYS A 471 -10.80 2.43 -15.38
CA CYS A 471 -10.97 3.84 -15.74
C CYS A 471 -11.72 4.01 -17.07
N THR A 472 -11.34 3.25 -18.11
CA THR A 472 -11.96 3.35 -19.44
C THR A 472 -13.40 2.84 -19.45
N ARG A 473 -13.72 1.85 -18.61
CA ARG A 473 -15.07 1.30 -18.48
C ARG A 473 -16.01 2.18 -17.67
N GLU A 474 -15.57 2.69 -16.53
CA GLU A 474 -16.42 3.47 -15.62
C GLU A 474 -16.51 4.95 -15.97
N ILE A 475 -15.48 5.47 -16.65
CA ILE A 475 -15.33 6.89 -16.99
C ILE A 475 -14.97 7.04 -18.48
N PRO A 476 -15.74 6.44 -19.42
CA PRO A 476 -15.40 6.49 -20.85
C PRO A 476 -15.41 7.92 -21.42
N CYS A 477 -16.21 8.81 -20.83
CA CYS A 477 -16.28 10.22 -21.23
C CYS A 477 -14.95 10.95 -21.09
N ALA A 478 -14.06 10.56 -20.17
CA ALA A 478 -12.74 11.17 -20.03
C ALA A 478 -11.80 10.90 -21.23
N PHE A 479 -12.11 9.88 -22.04
CA PHE A 479 -11.35 9.49 -23.22
C PHE A 479 -12.08 9.92 -24.50
N LEU A 480 -13.40 9.71 -24.56
CA LEU A 480 -14.20 10.00 -25.76
C LEU A 480 -14.62 11.48 -25.87
N MET A 481 -14.75 12.19 -24.75
CA MET A 481 -15.12 13.61 -24.70
C MET A 481 -14.08 14.48 -23.99
N GLY A 482 -13.06 13.85 -23.40
CA GLY A 482 -11.95 14.57 -22.77
C GLY A 482 -10.92 15.04 -23.78
N PRO A 483 -9.79 15.60 -23.32
CA PRO A 483 -8.69 16.01 -24.19
C PRO A 483 -8.23 14.86 -25.10
N ASP A 484 -8.05 15.12 -26.39
CA ASP A 484 -7.61 14.14 -27.41
C ASP A 484 -6.40 13.31 -26.95
N MET A 485 -5.50 13.96 -26.20
CA MET A 485 -4.29 13.35 -25.65
C MET A 485 -4.57 12.15 -24.75
N ASN A 486 -5.72 12.11 -24.05
CA ASN A 486 -6.08 10.96 -23.22
C ASN A 486 -6.33 9.72 -24.08
N LEU A 487 -7.11 9.86 -25.16
CA LEU A 487 -7.38 8.75 -26.06
C LEU A 487 -6.14 8.35 -26.87
N ARG A 488 -5.40 9.33 -27.42
CA ARG A 488 -4.15 9.06 -28.15
C ARG A 488 -3.13 8.30 -27.30
N ARG A 489 -2.88 8.74 -26.06
CA ARG A 489 -1.94 8.03 -25.17
C ARG A 489 -2.43 6.66 -24.74
N LEU A 490 -3.75 6.50 -24.54
CA LEU A 490 -4.35 5.21 -24.22
C LEU A 490 -4.14 4.22 -25.37
N THR A 491 -4.45 4.61 -26.60
CA THR A 491 -4.31 3.74 -27.77
C THR A 491 -2.84 3.44 -28.07
N GLU A 492 -1.95 4.44 -28.00
CA GLU A 492 -0.49 4.25 -28.10
C GLU A 492 0.00 3.23 -27.07
N LEU A 493 -0.46 3.33 -25.83
CA LEU A 493 -0.08 2.41 -24.76
C LEU A 493 -0.60 0.99 -25.02
N VAL A 494 -1.82 0.82 -25.52
CA VAL A 494 -2.35 -0.49 -25.92
C VAL A 494 -1.46 -1.12 -26.99
N VAL A 495 -1.12 -0.38 -28.05
CA VAL A 495 -0.26 -0.86 -29.14
C VAL A 495 1.15 -1.16 -28.63
N PHE A 496 1.70 -0.29 -27.79
CA PHE A 496 2.99 -0.48 -27.14
C PHE A 496 3.04 -1.79 -26.34
N ILE A 497 2.07 -2.02 -25.44
CA ILE A 497 2.02 -3.24 -24.63
C ILE A 497 1.88 -4.47 -25.51
N LEU A 498 1.00 -4.46 -26.52
CA LEU A 498 0.83 -5.57 -27.46
C LEU A 498 2.14 -5.89 -28.17
N ASN A 499 2.84 -4.88 -28.71
CA ASN A 499 4.11 -5.07 -29.38
C ASN A 499 5.16 -5.69 -28.44
N HIS A 500 5.21 -5.23 -27.19
CA HIS A 500 6.12 -5.75 -26.17
C HIS A 500 5.84 -7.21 -25.81
N ILE A 501 4.58 -7.62 -25.69
CA ILE A 501 4.19 -9.01 -25.40
C ILE A 501 4.41 -9.93 -26.59
N ILE A 502 4.13 -9.45 -27.80
CA ILE A 502 4.28 -10.20 -29.06
C ILE A 502 5.74 -10.42 -29.43
N SER A 503 6.58 -9.39 -29.23
CA SER A 503 8.02 -9.46 -29.54
C SER A 503 8.77 -10.50 -28.70
N VAL A 504 8.17 -11.02 -27.62
CA VAL A 504 8.75 -12.14 -26.86
C VAL A 504 8.54 -13.44 -27.65
N ALA A 505 9.54 -13.77 -28.48
CA ALA A 505 9.49 -14.79 -29.52
C ALA A 505 9.17 -16.23 -29.06
N ASP A 506 9.35 -16.56 -27.78
CA ASP A 506 9.09 -17.90 -27.25
C ASP A 506 8.03 -17.88 -26.13
N ALA A 507 6.92 -18.57 -26.39
CA ALA A 507 5.83 -18.78 -25.44
C ALA A 507 6.22 -19.65 -24.24
N GLU A 508 7.04 -20.66 -24.47
CA GLU A 508 7.51 -21.55 -23.41
C GLU A 508 8.51 -20.83 -22.51
N PHE A 509 9.42 -20.06 -23.09
CA PHE A 509 10.34 -19.21 -22.33
C PHE A 509 9.60 -18.20 -21.45
N PHE A 510 8.56 -17.55 -21.98
CA PHE A 510 7.75 -16.59 -21.22
C PHE A 510 7.10 -17.25 -20.00
N ASP A 511 6.43 -18.38 -20.21
CA ASP A 511 5.76 -19.11 -19.13
C ASP A 511 6.76 -19.69 -18.12
N MET A 512 7.92 -20.17 -18.58
CA MET A 512 9.01 -20.64 -17.72
C MET A 512 9.54 -19.51 -16.83
N THR A 513 9.77 -18.33 -17.41
CA THR A 513 10.29 -17.15 -16.70
C THR A 513 9.33 -16.68 -15.62
N LEU A 514 8.02 -16.79 -15.83
CA LEU A 514 7.02 -16.36 -14.85
C LEU A 514 6.67 -17.44 -13.81
N ARG A 515 7.16 -18.67 -13.97
CA ARG A 515 6.87 -19.77 -13.06
C ARG A 515 7.66 -19.66 -11.75
N ARG A 516 6.98 -19.34 -10.65
CA ARG A 516 7.58 -19.36 -9.30
C ARG A 516 7.65 -20.78 -8.73
N PRO A 517 8.78 -21.23 -8.14
CA PRO A 517 8.83 -22.44 -7.32
C PRO A 517 7.92 -22.28 -6.09
N GLY A 518 6.98 -23.21 -5.87
CA GLY A 518 6.23 -23.32 -4.60
C GLY A 518 4.90 -22.55 -4.47
N GLN A 519 4.40 -21.84 -5.49
CA GLN A 519 3.05 -21.24 -5.46
C GLN A 519 2.09 -22.01 -6.38
N HIS A 520 1.06 -22.65 -5.80
CA HIS A 520 0.09 -23.46 -6.52
C HIS A 520 -1.21 -22.75 -6.93
N GLN A 521 -1.42 -21.46 -6.61
CA GLN A 521 -2.79 -20.90 -6.64
C GLN A 521 -3.13 -19.78 -7.64
N GLU A 522 -2.19 -19.06 -8.24
CA GLU A 522 -2.51 -18.19 -9.41
C GLU A 522 -1.36 -18.30 -10.42
N LYS A 523 -1.56 -19.07 -11.49
CA LYS A 523 -0.54 -19.22 -12.54
C LYS A 523 -0.44 -17.90 -13.31
N THR A 524 0.58 -17.09 -13.00
CA THR A 524 0.93 -15.89 -13.79
C THR A 524 1.03 -16.30 -15.27
N ASN A 525 0.25 -15.65 -16.12
CA ASN A 525 0.14 -16.01 -17.54
C ASN A 525 -0.11 -14.77 -18.40
N ARG A 526 0.03 -14.93 -19.72
CA ARG A 526 -0.22 -13.87 -20.71
C ARG A 526 -1.65 -13.30 -20.64
N THR A 527 -2.63 -14.12 -20.25
CA THR A 527 -4.02 -13.67 -20.08
C THR A 527 -4.12 -12.47 -19.13
N MET A 528 -3.29 -12.40 -18.08
CA MET A 528 -3.34 -11.32 -17.10
C MET A 528 -3.14 -9.93 -17.70
N ILE A 529 -2.33 -9.81 -18.74
CA ILE A 529 -2.08 -8.54 -19.45
C ILE A 529 -2.93 -8.39 -20.71
N LEU A 530 -3.24 -9.48 -21.44
CA LEU A 530 -4.04 -9.39 -22.66
C LEU A 530 -5.52 -9.08 -22.37
N ALA A 531 -6.06 -9.61 -21.28
CA ALA A 531 -7.46 -9.40 -20.90
C ALA A 531 -7.82 -7.92 -20.68
N PRO A 532 -7.07 -7.13 -19.88
CA PRO A 532 -7.37 -5.71 -19.73
C PRO A 532 -7.27 -4.92 -21.04
N LEU A 533 -6.37 -5.29 -21.97
CA LEU A 533 -6.28 -4.63 -23.27
C LEU A 533 -7.54 -4.85 -24.12
N VAL A 534 -8.06 -6.09 -24.14
CA VAL A 534 -9.34 -6.40 -24.80
C VAL A 534 -10.47 -5.62 -24.13
N GLY A 535 -10.52 -5.60 -22.80
CA GLY A 535 -11.54 -4.87 -22.06
C GLY A 535 -11.52 -3.35 -22.30
N ILE A 536 -10.33 -2.75 -22.44
CA ILE A 536 -10.17 -1.34 -22.81
C ILE A 536 -10.79 -1.06 -24.17
N ILE A 537 -10.42 -1.83 -25.21
CA ILE A 537 -10.95 -1.64 -26.58
C ILE A 537 -12.47 -1.80 -26.59
N LEU A 538 -12.99 -2.87 -25.99
CA LEU A 538 -14.43 -3.13 -25.92
C LEU A 538 -15.20 -2.02 -25.20
N SER A 539 -14.66 -1.51 -24.08
CA SER A 539 -15.32 -0.44 -23.31
C SER A 539 -15.46 0.85 -24.12
N LEU A 540 -14.42 1.21 -24.89
CA LEU A 540 -14.45 2.39 -25.77
C LEU A 540 -15.48 2.22 -26.90
N MET A 541 -15.59 1.01 -27.47
CA MET A 541 -16.55 0.69 -28.53
C MET A 541 -18.01 0.71 -28.06
N GLU A 542 -18.30 0.07 -26.92
CA GLU A 542 -19.64 0.02 -26.34
C GLU A 542 -20.18 1.44 -26.04
N CYS A 543 -19.32 2.35 -25.60
CA CYS A 543 -19.73 3.74 -25.34
C CYS A 543 -19.85 4.59 -26.62
N SER A 544 -19.02 4.32 -27.64
CA SER A 544 -19.07 5.03 -28.93
C SER A 544 -20.34 4.70 -29.73
N SER A 545 -20.86 3.47 -29.61
CA SER A 545 -22.07 3.00 -30.32
C SER A 545 -23.40 3.49 -29.72
N THR A 546 -23.40 3.97 -28.47
CA THR A 546 -24.63 4.34 -27.73
C THR A 546 -24.88 5.85 -27.68
N SER A 547 -23.95 6.67 -28.16
CA SER A 547 -23.99 8.13 -28.03
C SER A 547 -24.36 8.81 -29.35
N GLU A 548 -25.66 8.94 -29.64
CA GLU A 548 -26.13 9.45 -30.95
C GLU A 548 -25.98 10.98 -31.17
N ARG A 549 -25.42 11.78 -30.24
CA ARG A 549 -25.55 13.27 -30.30
C ARG A 549 -24.39 14.14 -29.81
N ARG A 550 -23.14 13.68 -29.76
CA ARG A 550 -22.00 14.55 -29.42
C ARG A 550 -20.78 14.28 -30.29
N GLU A 551 -19.97 15.30 -30.53
CA GLU A 551 -18.62 15.17 -31.09
C GLU A 551 -17.80 14.31 -30.13
N LEU A 552 -17.59 13.04 -30.50
CA LEU A 552 -16.74 12.12 -29.77
C LEU A 552 -15.42 11.98 -30.50
N ASN A 553 -14.34 11.77 -29.74
CA ASN A 553 -13.07 11.35 -30.30
C ASN A 553 -13.26 9.98 -30.96
N ASP A 554 -13.05 9.91 -32.27
CA ASP A 554 -13.17 8.67 -33.04
C ASP A 554 -12.00 7.73 -32.70
N VAL A 555 -12.34 6.67 -31.97
CA VAL A 555 -11.38 5.64 -31.53
C VAL A 555 -10.69 4.99 -32.72
N ILE A 556 -11.42 4.65 -33.77
CA ILE A 556 -10.87 3.95 -34.94
C ILE A 556 -9.96 4.90 -35.71
N ALA A 557 -10.37 6.16 -35.89
CA ALA A 557 -9.55 7.18 -36.54
C ALA A 557 -8.24 7.42 -35.77
N VAL A 558 -8.27 7.43 -34.43
CA VAL A 558 -7.05 7.58 -33.62
C VAL A 558 -6.09 6.40 -33.82
N PHE A 559 -6.59 5.16 -33.84
CA PHE A 559 -5.75 3.99 -34.18
C PHE A 559 -5.21 4.08 -35.60
N ALA A 560 -6.03 4.50 -36.57
CA ALA A 560 -5.63 4.63 -37.97
C ALA A 560 -4.62 5.76 -38.20
N SER A 561 -4.64 6.82 -37.38
CA SER A 561 -3.68 7.93 -37.46
C SER A 561 -2.28 7.62 -36.96
N MET A 562 -2.01 6.38 -36.54
CA MET A 562 -0.68 5.97 -36.08
C MET A 562 0.16 5.45 -37.26
N ASP A 563 1.45 5.79 -37.27
CA ASP A 563 2.44 5.39 -38.29
C ASP A 563 2.85 3.89 -38.22
N CYS A 564 1.93 3.00 -37.84
CA CYS A 564 2.20 1.56 -37.70
C CYS A 564 0.97 0.64 -37.91
N PRO A 565 0.19 0.81 -39.00
CA PRO A 565 -1.05 0.08 -39.21
C PRO A 565 -0.88 -1.45 -39.25
N ALA A 566 0.24 -1.94 -39.80
CA ALA A 566 0.57 -3.36 -39.81
C ALA A 566 0.76 -3.96 -38.41
N THR A 567 1.45 -3.24 -37.52
CA THR A 567 1.67 -3.66 -36.12
C THR A 567 0.35 -3.71 -35.35
N ILE A 568 -0.53 -2.73 -35.57
CA ILE A 568 -1.86 -2.69 -34.96
C ILE A 568 -2.71 -3.87 -35.45
N HIS A 569 -2.75 -4.11 -36.77
CA HIS A 569 -3.48 -5.24 -37.35
C HIS A 569 -2.99 -6.58 -36.78
N PHE A 570 -1.66 -6.78 -36.71
CA PHE A 570 -1.08 -7.98 -36.12
C PHE A 570 -1.44 -8.13 -34.64
N GLY A 571 -1.39 -7.05 -33.87
CA GLY A 571 -1.79 -7.04 -32.46
C GLY A 571 -3.25 -7.42 -32.24
N LEU A 572 -4.17 -6.88 -33.04
CA LEU A 572 -5.59 -7.23 -33.00
C LEU A 572 -5.82 -8.69 -33.39
N GLN A 573 -5.12 -9.18 -34.42
CA GLN A 573 -5.18 -10.58 -34.83
C GLN A 573 -4.66 -11.51 -33.73
N TYR A 574 -3.57 -11.14 -33.05
CA TYR A 574 -3.04 -11.87 -31.91
C TYR A 574 -4.09 -11.98 -30.80
N LEU A 575 -4.73 -10.87 -30.43
CA LEU A 575 -5.82 -10.87 -29.45
C LEU A 575 -6.99 -11.78 -29.86
N LEU A 576 -7.41 -11.75 -31.12
CA LEU A 576 -8.52 -12.56 -31.63
C LEU A 576 -8.20 -14.05 -31.72
N SER A 577 -6.94 -14.40 -31.98
CA SER A 577 -6.46 -15.78 -32.09
C SER A 577 -6.12 -16.45 -30.76
N TYR A 578 -6.05 -15.66 -29.67
CA TYR A 578 -5.75 -16.18 -28.33
C TYR A 578 -6.82 -17.18 -27.86
N ASN A 579 -6.43 -18.19 -27.07
CA ASN A 579 -7.31 -19.27 -26.63
C ASN A 579 -8.28 -18.85 -25.51
N TRP A 580 -9.13 -17.87 -25.80
CA TRP A 580 -10.13 -17.32 -24.87
C TRP A 580 -11.18 -18.33 -24.47
N SER A 581 -11.51 -19.33 -25.31
CA SER A 581 -12.47 -20.37 -24.98
C SER A 581 -12.04 -21.20 -23.78
N ASN A 582 -10.73 -21.43 -23.62
CA ASN A 582 -10.19 -22.11 -22.44
C ASN A 582 -10.18 -21.23 -21.19
N VAL A 583 -9.94 -19.92 -21.36
CA VAL A 583 -9.90 -18.94 -20.26
C VAL A 583 -11.30 -18.61 -19.73
N LEU A 584 -12.25 -18.42 -20.64
CA LEU A 584 -13.61 -17.91 -20.39
C LEU A 584 -14.67 -19.01 -20.41
N ARG A 585 -14.33 -20.25 -20.04
CA ARG A 585 -15.28 -21.37 -20.10
C ARG A 585 -16.57 -21.02 -19.33
N GLY A 586 -17.67 -20.86 -20.06
CA GLY A 586 -18.98 -20.51 -19.50
C GLY A 586 -19.20 -19.04 -19.17
N ASP A 587 -18.27 -18.13 -19.53
CA ASP A 587 -18.43 -16.68 -19.34
C ASP A 587 -19.15 -16.03 -20.54
N SER A 588 -20.19 -15.24 -20.24
CA SER A 588 -20.88 -14.37 -21.17
C SER A 588 -19.96 -13.38 -21.91
N SER A 589 -18.80 -13.03 -21.34
CA SER A 589 -17.84 -12.13 -21.96
C SER A 589 -17.25 -12.67 -23.26
N LEU A 590 -17.29 -13.99 -23.50
CA LEU A 590 -16.86 -14.59 -24.77
C LEU A 590 -17.62 -14.01 -25.96
N ALA A 591 -18.91 -13.69 -25.79
CA ALA A 591 -19.74 -13.09 -26.84
C ALA A 591 -19.24 -11.69 -27.25
N LYS A 592 -18.62 -10.95 -26.32
CA LYS A 592 -18.08 -9.62 -26.60
C LYS A 592 -16.91 -9.64 -27.58
N LEU A 593 -16.24 -10.78 -27.78
CA LEU A 593 -15.18 -10.92 -28.79
C LEU A 593 -15.69 -10.68 -30.22
N ALA A 594 -16.99 -10.80 -30.49
CA ALA A 594 -17.57 -10.44 -31.77
C ALA A 594 -17.39 -8.94 -32.08
N GLN A 595 -17.51 -8.08 -31.08
CA GLN A 595 -17.28 -6.63 -31.24
C GLN A 595 -15.81 -6.34 -31.56
N LEU A 596 -14.86 -7.03 -30.90
CA LEU A 596 -13.43 -6.88 -31.23
C LEU A 596 -13.12 -7.32 -32.68
N LYS A 597 -13.82 -8.35 -33.20
CA LYS A 597 -13.70 -8.75 -34.61
C LYS A 597 -14.20 -7.65 -35.53
N GLU A 598 -15.34 -7.04 -35.20
CA GLU A 598 -15.92 -5.95 -35.96
C GLU A 598 -14.99 -4.72 -36.00
N PHE A 599 -14.40 -4.36 -34.84
CA PHE A 599 -13.38 -3.32 -34.74
C PHE A 599 -12.20 -3.56 -35.68
N SER A 600 -11.63 -4.78 -35.61
CA SER A 600 -10.50 -5.16 -36.45
C SER A 600 -10.83 -5.09 -37.94
N HIS A 601 -12.08 -5.39 -38.32
CA HIS A 601 -12.53 -5.29 -39.71
C HIS A 601 -12.66 -3.82 -40.16
N TYR A 602 -13.26 -2.95 -39.34
CA TYR A 602 -13.36 -1.53 -39.66
C TYR A 602 -12.01 -0.84 -39.76
N PHE A 603 -11.12 -1.12 -38.79
CA PHE A 603 -9.75 -0.61 -38.80
C PHE A 603 -9.04 -0.97 -40.11
N ARG A 604 -9.06 -2.26 -40.49
CA ARG A 604 -8.44 -2.74 -41.73
C ARG A 604 -9.03 -2.08 -42.98
N ARG A 605 -10.34 -1.82 -42.99
CA ARG A 605 -11.00 -1.16 -44.12
C ARG A 605 -10.52 0.28 -44.29
N ILE A 606 -10.38 1.03 -43.19
CA ILE A 606 -9.92 2.43 -43.21
C ILE A 606 -8.45 2.52 -43.63
N THR A 607 -7.59 1.66 -43.09
CA THR A 607 -6.15 1.70 -43.45
C THR A 607 -5.91 1.25 -44.89
N ALA A 608 -6.67 0.28 -45.40
CA ALA A 608 -6.54 -0.18 -46.79
C ALA A 608 -7.03 0.85 -47.83
N SER A 609 -7.93 1.77 -47.46
CA SER A 609 -8.31 2.88 -48.35
C SER A 609 -7.26 3.99 -48.38
N VAL A 610 -6.51 4.19 -47.30
CA VAL A 610 -5.44 5.21 -47.23
C VAL A 610 -4.20 4.77 -48.03
N ASP A 611 -3.80 3.50 -47.92
CA ASP A 611 -2.69 2.93 -48.71
C ASP A 611 -2.96 2.97 -50.24
N GLY A 612 -4.23 3.07 -50.66
CA GLY A 612 -4.61 3.13 -52.07
C GLY A 612 -4.61 4.53 -52.69
N GLU A 613 -4.53 5.60 -51.89
CA GLU A 613 -4.54 7.00 -52.34
C GLU A 613 -3.14 7.63 -52.34
N GLU A 614 -2.16 7.05 -51.63
CA GLU A 614 -0.78 7.58 -51.56
C GLU A 614 0.09 7.24 -52.79
N GLU A 615 -0.29 6.27 -53.63
CA GLU A 615 0.48 5.90 -54.82
C GLU A 615 0.31 6.87 -56.01
N ASP A 616 -0.68 7.77 -56.03
CA ASP A 616 -0.99 8.61 -57.21
C ASP A 616 -0.56 10.09 -57.09
N HIS A 617 0.03 10.51 -55.95
CA HIS A 617 0.43 11.91 -55.70
C HIS A 617 1.94 12.19 -55.60
N SER A 618 2.81 11.21 -55.84
CA SER A 618 4.26 11.32 -55.63
C SER A 618 5.08 11.89 -56.80
N LEU A 619 4.51 12.76 -57.66
CA LEU A 619 5.24 13.33 -58.82
C LEU A 619 5.29 14.86 -58.91
N ASN A 620 4.92 15.64 -57.89
CA ASN A 620 5.17 17.09 -57.88
C ASN A 620 5.50 17.59 -56.47
N ALA A 621 6.76 17.48 -56.06
CA ALA A 621 7.32 18.26 -54.97
C ALA A 621 8.37 19.20 -55.56
N GLY A 622 7.96 20.44 -55.83
CA GLY A 622 8.88 21.55 -55.99
C GLY A 622 9.34 22.01 -54.60
N ASP A 623 10.63 22.33 -54.49
CA ASP A 623 11.24 22.97 -53.33
C ASP A 623 10.52 24.30 -53.03
N GLU A 624 9.60 24.29 -52.06
CA GLU A 624 9.16 25.49 -51.34
C GLU A 624 9.34 25.22 -49.84
N ASP A 625 10.03 26.14 -49.16
CA ASP A 625 10.54 26.04 -47.78
C ASP A 625 9.57 25.36 -46.79
N ASP A 626 10.03 24.27 -46.18
CA ASP A 626 9.38 23.45 -45.17
C ASP A 626 9.36 24.13 -43.77
N ASP A 627 9.12 25.45 -43.73
CA ASP A 627 9.23 26.32 -42.54
C ASP A 627 7.99 26.25 -41.63
N HIS A 628 7.04 25.36 -41.96
CA HIS A 628 5.81 25.14 -41.21
C HIS A 628 5.72 23.77 -40.56
N THR A 629 6.62 22.83 -40.86
CA THR A 629 6.61 21.50 -40.23
C THR A 629 7.13 21.56 -38.80
N CYS A 630 6.46 20.89 -37.86
CA CYS A 630 6.83 20.83 -36.46
C CYS A 630 8.16 20.11 -36.27
N CYS A 631 9.18 20.82 -35.82
CA CYS A 631 10.53 20.28 -35.59
C CYS A 631 10.63 19.25 -34.44
N ILE A 632 9.52 18.91 -33.79
CA ILE A 632 9.49 17.92 -32.69
C ILE A 632 8.98 16.57 -33.18
N CYS A 633 7.90 16.54 -33.97
CA CYS A 633 7.38 15.30 -34.55
C CYS A 633 7.77 15.10 -36.02
N TYR A 634 8.23 16.13 -36.71
CA TYR A 634 8.55 16.12 -38.15
C TYR A 634 7.39 15.64 -39.05
N ASN A 635 6.15 15.70 -38.56
CA ASN A 635 4.97 15.13 -39.22
C ASN A 635 3.76 16.08 -39.27
N CYS A 636 3.61 16.99 -38.30
CA CYS A 636 2.46 17.88 -38.21
C CYS A 636 2.88 19.34 -38.42
N ASP A 637 1.96 20.20 -38.85
CA ASP A 637 2.21 21.64 -38.94
C ASP A 637 2.46 22.28 -37.56
N SER A 638 3.25 23.35 -37.54
CA SER A 638 3.58 24.17 -36.37
C SER A 638 2.42 25.12 -36.03
N ASP A 639 1.27 24.53 -35.70
CA ASP A 639 -0.02 25.18 -35.43
C ASP A 639 -0.19 25.69 -33.98
N ALA A 640 0.88 25.76 -33.18
CA ALA A 640 0.81 26.27 -31.81
C ALA A 640 1.97 27.22 -31.48
N THR A 641 1.67 28.27 -30.72
CA THR A 641 2.62 29.29 -30.24
C THR A 641 2.61 29.36 -28.71
N PHE A 642 3.80 29.38 -28.09
CA PHE A 642 3.93 29.31 -26.63
C PHE A 642 4.10 30.71 -26.03
N GLN A 643 3.40 31.01 -24.95
CA GLN A 643 3.56 32.27 -24.22
C GLN A 643 4.40 32.05 -22.96
N PRO A 644 5.33 32.97 -22.61
CA PRO A 644 5.65 34.24 -23.28
C PRO A 644 6.80 34.14 -24.31
N CYS A 645 7.37 32.95 -24.55
CA CYS A 645 8.62 32.82 -25.32
C CYS A 645 8.44 32.79 -26.85
N HIS A 646 7.20 32.77 -27.36
CA HIS A 646 6.81 32.79 -28.77
C HIS A 646 7.40 31.68 -29.66
N HIS A 647 7.99 30.64 -29.08
CA HIS A 647 8.37 29.45 -29.84
C HIS A 647 7.14 28.72 -30.39
N ARG A 648 7.32 27.99 -31.49
CA ARG A 648 6.25 27.28 -32.18
C ARG A 648 6.54 25.78 -32.28
N SER A 649 5.47 24.99 -32.27
CA SER A 649 5.46 23.57 -32.65
C SER A 649 4.04 23.19 -33.02
N CYS A 650 3.78 21.92 -33.35
CA CYS A 650 2.41 21.44 -33.37
C CYS A 650 1.81 21.42 -31.97
N PHE A 651 0.50 21.63 -31.87
CA PHE A 651 -0.27 21.65 -30.64
C PHE A 651 -0.16 20.34 -29.86
N GLY A 652 -0.10 19.21 -30.57
CA GLY A 652 0.07 17.88 -29.97
C GLY A 652 1.36 17.74 -29.18
N CYS A 653 2.50 18.14 -29.77
CA CYS A 653 3.82 18.03 -29.14
C CYS A 653 3.92 18.89 -27.87
N ILE A 654 3.50 20.16 -27.93
CA ILE A 654 3.55 21.03 -26.75
C ILE A 654 2.55 20.57 -25.68
N SER A 655 1.33 20.18 -26.07
CA SER A 655 0.33 19.68 -25.11
C SER A 655 0.84 18.44 -24.38
N ARG A 656 1.48 17.49 -25.07
CA ARG A 656 2.10 16.30 -24.46
C ARG A 656 3.24 16.66 -23.52
N HIS A 657 4.08 17.61 -23.92
CA HIS A 657 5.23 18.07 -23.12
C HIS A 657 4.78 18.71 -21.81
N LEU A 658 3.77 19.59 -21.86
CA LEU A 658 3.24 20.31 -20.70
C LEU A 658 2.57 19.40 -19.66
N LEU A 659 2.21 18.15 -20.01
CA LEU A 659 1.73 17.17 -19.04
C LEU A 659 2.78 16.81 -17.99
N ASN A 660 4.07 16.87 -18.35
CA ASN A 660 5.17 16.46 -17.47
C ASN A 660 6.10 17.63 -17.11
N ASN A 661 6.21 18.64 -17.96
CA ASN A 661 7.10 19.77 -17.73
C ASN A 661 6.48 21.08 -18.23
N GLN A 662 6.24 22.01 -17.30
CA GLN A 662 5.62 23.32 -17.58
C GLN A 662 6.57 24.35 -18.22
N ARG A 663 7.69 23.90 -18.80
CA ARG A 663 8.71 24.77 -19.41
C ARG A 663 8.84 24.50 -20.89
N CYS A 664 9.14 25.52 -21.68
CA CYS A 664 9.36 25.40 -23.12
C CYS A 664 10.57 24.49 -23.41
N PHE A 665 10.44 23.54 -24.33
CA PHE A 665 11.54 22.64 -24.70
C PHE A 665 12.70 23.33 -25.43
N PHE A 666 12.49 24.51 -26.02
CA PHE A 666 13.54 25.26 -26.71
C PHE A 666 14.37 26.16 -25.78
N CYS A 667 13.71 26.93 -24.92
CA CYS A 667 14.36 27.97 -24.11
C CYS A 667 14.23 27.76 -22.60
N ASN A 668 13.55 26.71 -22.16
CA ASN A 668 13.34 26.37 -20.75
C ASN A 668 12.59 27.43 -19.91
N ALA A 669 11.98 28.44 -20.57
CA ALA A 669 11.09 29.41 -19.96
C ALA A 669 9.76 28.75 -19.56
N VAL A 670 9.14 29.18 -18.45
CA VAL A 670 7.82 28.66 -18.03
C VAL A 670 6.77 29.05 -19.06
N VAL A 671 6.01 28.05 -19.55
CA VAL A 671 4.92 28.27 -20.52
C VAL A 671 3.65 28.58 -19.73
N THR A 672 3.08 29.76 -19.95
CA THR A 672 1.86 30.21 -19.25
C THR A 672 0.60 29.88 -20.03
N SER A 673 0.68 29.85 -21.36
CA SER A 673 -0.43 29.47 -22.23
C SER A 673 0.09 29.05 -23.61
N VAL A 674 -0.73 28.29 -24.33
CA VAL A 674 -0.48 27.87 -25.72
C VAL A 674 -1.65 28.35 -26.56
N THR A 675 -1.36 29.10 -27.62
CA THR A 675 -2.36 29.59 -28.58
C THR A 675 -2.22 28.82 -29.88
N ARG A 676 -3.34 28.38 -30.46
CA ARG A 676 -3.37 27.88 -31.84
C ARG A 676 -3.44 29.05 -32.81
#